data_AF-A0A3P1BAP4-F1
#
_entry.id   AF-A0A3P1BAP4-F1
#
_cell.length_a   1.000
_cell.length_b   1.000
_cell.length_c   1.000
_cell.angle_alpha   90.00
_cell.angle_beta   90.00
_cell.angle_gamma   90.00
#
_symmetry.space_group_name_H-M   'P 1'
#
loop_
_entity.id
_entity.type
_entity.pdbx_description
1 polymer ?
#
loop_
_entity_poly.entity_id
_entity_poly.type
_entity_poly.pdbx_seq_one_letter_code
_entity_poly.pdbx_strand_id
1 'polypeptide(L)'
;MKKNLLPRRSIGLRLFAVFALLFVALTASAQIHVTPNGGISTQDGTSWETAYPGTALPGVLSNPANLTVLVASGLYKPTTTGDRTQSFTIASGVQVYGGYDPSSGNRTTNPSSTTLSGDIDNNNTLDDGNSYHVVRFYGANDRTCLDGFVITGGKANGSGTDGWGGGILNLELTDPEQPSDPTIAHCTFTQNSAAVLGGAMMNKAFLPGSNPIITYCDFIENKCDDRGGAIFNDRTGDPDHPIVISHCTFTGNIAPSGGALYNNSAGGGTSNARVSDCTFSQNYANLRGGAIYNSGASGGISNPRIERCDFSLNKAEVHGGAIVNDGEGGTCSPTIISCRFSQNEIPSTGRGFVKGAAAIQNNGRSGNSNPVITNCSFTKNRSIGWGAAMYADAENGGRSTPVITNCSFSQNSGKDNIGVIFVDCGGPFTQIGIATFINCVLFDNGTNPIDTFYGVVIATNSLFDAPYAYTTDPTNLTTTTSPFVDADNENLQPVACSLPVNAGNNSADGLTGITTDLAGNPRFVNTIDMGAYEFQGVTITGQPASASAVCAGSSVSVPVSATGVGSLTYQWFKDGSPLNPAQTSATLSLTNVQAAQEGSYQVVITSTCNSLTSNAFSLTLTSSQVAPVISLPPNISLPVLQNTPFVALTVSGCEGGTLSWQGPGGVTGSSTTISVPTATTGTLVYSATCTVGSCTSPPGSTTVTISPSLVSGSFDGFVNGADCSTFRGWAWDRNKVNTPVSVDILDGPNVIATVLADVFRQDLQTAGKGNGKHAFSWPIPASLKDGLPHNLSARVAGSSFILKDSPKALICVGTGTPENKAPVAPSPTVLIAPLAAQVGVPFSGTLVAFTDPEGQPLMYALSGLPDGLTINMTNRVISGIPTVAGNFVLTYSANDGVLTNSVSFPLTVNPASTTTVTGSFEGYLDKVECGTIRGWVWDRNKPNTPVTVEIYSKTAGGVETIWGSTVANIFRQDLKDAGKGNGVHAYSFEVPSGLKDGNQRIMYGRVLGSTYALKDSGKPLTCNAPTRLSAETGSALQVTVLGNPVSDQVEVEIRGGEGQQLHLQLTDASGRLVGQRQAEVAKPVEHQRFSVSGQAAGLLLLRVNSGLKTVTVKVLKH
;
A
#
# COMPACT_ATOMS: atom_id res chain seq x y z
N MET A 1 58.37 -33.73 36.59
CA MET A 1 58.98 -34.39 37.77
C MET A 1 58.68 -33.54 39.01
N LYS A 2 58.14 -34.16 40.08
CA LYS A 2 58.14 -33.83 41.54
C LYS A 2 58.32 -32.34 41.94
N LYS A 3 57.67 -31.74 42.95
CA LYS A 3 56.77 -32.09 44.07
C LYS A 3 56.74 -30.78 44.92
N ASN A 4 55.62 -30.41 45.56
CA ASN A 4 55.51 -30.12 47.01
C ASN A 4 54.31 -29.22 47.40
N LEU A 5 53.34 -29.86 48.08
CA LEU A 5 52.80 -29.55 49.41
C LEU A 5 52.15 -28.17 49.74
N LEU A 6 50.84 -28.27 50.08
CA LEU A 6 49.87 -27.44 50.86
C LEU A 6 50.45 -26.76 52.15
N PRO A 7 49.73 -25.86 52.92
CA PRO A 7 48.26 -25.67 53.06
C PRO A 7 47.66 -24.24 53.36
N ARG A 8 46.32 -24.18 53.28
CA ARG A 8 45.29 -23.30 53.92
C ARG A 8 45.70 -22.17 54.89
N ARG A 9 44.96 -21.03 54.81
CA ARG A 9 44.31 -20.39 55.98
C ARG A 9 43.05 -19.61 55.60
N SER A 10 41.96 -19.96 56.26
CA SER A 10 40.60 -19.41 56.19
C SER A 10 40.26 -18.71 57.52
N ILE A 11 39.97 -17.41 57.47
CA ILE A 11 39.33 -16.55 58.50
C ILE A 11 38.67 -15.42 57.68
N GLY A 12 37.40 -15.02 57.80
CA GLY A 12 36.31 -15.46 58.67
C GLY A 12 34.99 -14.86 58.13
N LEU A 13 34.01 -15.75 57.94
CA LEU A 13 32.64 -15.44 57.55
C LEU A 13 31.81 -15.28 58.85
N ARG A 14 31.41 -14.05 59.18
CA ARG A 14 30.38 -13.76 60.20
C ARG A 14 29.67 -12.45 59.88
N LEU A 15 28.55 -12.57 59.16
CA LEU A 15 27.27 -11.84 59.30
C LEU A 15 26.53 -12.00 57.96
N PHE A 16 25.66 -13.00 57.82
CA PHE A 16 24.50 -13.02 56.93
C PHE A 16 23.79 -14.37 57.13
N ALA A 17 23.20 -14.52 58.31
CA ALA A 17 22.41 -15.70 58.68
C ALA A 17 21.21 -15.27 59.52
N VAL A 18 20.40 -14.34 58.99
CA VAL A 18 19.01 -14.10 59.41
C VAL A 18 18.29 -13.50 58.19
N PHE A 19 17.86 -14.35 57.24
CA PHE A 19 16.69 -14.14 56.35
C PHE A 19 16.46 -15.39 55.44
N ALA A 20 16.73 -16.58 55.98
CA ALA A 20 16.39 -17.86 55.34
C ALA A 20 15.23 -18.50 56.10
N LEU A 21 14.05 -17.88 56.02
CA LEU A 21 12.79 -18.45 56.51
C LEU A 21 11.61 -17.73 55.83
N LEU A 22 11.53 -17.89 54.51
CA LEU A 22 10.26 -17.87 53.75
C LEU A 22 10.52 -18.49 52.36
N PHE A 23 10.81 -19.79 52.33
CA PHE A 23 10.65 -20.56 51.10
C PHE A 23 9.23 -21.16 51.11
N VAL A 24 8.52 -20.91 50.02
CA VAL A 24 7.22 -21.45 49.55
C VAL A 24 6.13 -20.38 49.43
N ALA A 25 6.23 -19.62 48.34
CA ALA A 25 5.09 -19.20 47.53
C ALA A 25 5.54 -19.11 46.06
N LEU A 26 5.12 -20.11 45.28
CA LEU A 26 5.00 -20.17 43.82
C LEU A 26 6.20 -19.81 42.92
N THR A 27 6.57 -20.83 42.14
CA THR A 27 7.01 -20.75 40.74
C THR A 27 6.23 -19.70 39.93
N ALA A 28 6.85 -18.57 39.62
CA ALA A 28 6.52 -17.67 38.50
C ALA A 28 7.72 -16.76 38.20
N SER A 29 7.95 -16.44 36.92
CA SER A 29 8.87 -15.40 36.45
C SER A 29 8.68 -14.10 37.27
N ALA A 30 9.67 -13.73 38.09
CA ALA A 30 9.61 -12.51 38.90
C ALA A 30 10.18 -11.35 38.10
N GLN A 31 9.28 -10.50 37.60
CA GLN A 31 9.61 -9.26 36.93
C GLN A 31 9.99 -8.20 37.99
N ILE A 32 11.19 -7.64 37.88
CA ILE A 32 11.72 -6.62 38.79
C ILE A 32 11.61 -5.24 38.15
N HIS A 33 11.17 -4.25 38.92
CA HIS A 33 11.01 -2.85 38.48
C HIS A 33 12.04 -1.96 39.15
N VAL A 34 12.66 -1.07 38.37
CA VAL A 34 13.68 -0.12 38.86
C VAL A 34 13.41 1.28 38.33
N THR A 35 13.37 2.28 39.22
CA THR A 35 13.27 3.71 38.87
C THR A 35 14.51 4.46 39.38
N PRO A 36 14.83 5.68 38.88
CA PRO A 36 16.01 6.40 39.34
C PRO A 36 16.02 6.63 40.86
N ASN A 37 14.86 6.95 41.45
CA ASN A 37 14.71 7.32 42.86
C ASN A 37 14.07 6.22 43.74
N GLY A 38 13.68 5.09 43.15
CA GLY A 38 12.91 4.04 43.83
C GLY A 38 11.40 4.31 43.80
N GLY A 39 10.63 3.28 44.17
CA GLY A 39 9.19 3.37 44.37
C GLY A 39 8.83 4.22 45.59
N ILE A 40 7.56 4.63 45.65
CA ILE A 40 7.01 5.45 46.74
C ILE A 40 6.69 4.64 48.01
N SER A 41 6.86 3.32 47.98
CA SER A 41 6.53 2.39 49.06
C SER A 41 7.71 1.46 49.41
N THR A 42 7.44 0.24 49.91
CA THR A 42 8.46 -0.75 50.23
C THR A 42 9.26 -1.08 48.98
N GLN A 43 10.55 -0.72 48.95
CA GLN A 43 11.41 -0.87 47.75
C GLN A 43 11.84 -2.33 47.55
N ASP A 44 10.90 -3.22 47.22
CA ASP A 44 11.12 -4.66 47.00
C ASP A 44 11.18 -5.07 45.51
N GLY A 45 10.93 -4.14 44.59
CA GLY A 45 11.03 -4.30 43.14
C GLY A 45 9.84 -5.01 42.49
N THR A 46 8.83 -5.43 43.24
CA THR A 46 7.72 -6.26 42.70
C THR A 46 6.73 -5.49 41.81
N SER A 47 6.76 -4.16 41.84
CA SER A 47 5.91 -3.27 41.03
C SER A 47 6.58 -1.90 40.85
N TRP A 48 6.01 -1.01 40.02
CA TRP A 48 6.49 0.38 39.91
C TRP A 48 6.35 1.18 41.22
N GLU A 49 5.33 0.93 42.04
CA GLU A 49 5.15 1.59 43.35
C GLU A 49 6.16 1.12 44.39
N THR A 50 6.64 -0.11 44.25
CA THR A 50 7.63 -0.78 45.12
C THR A 50 9.02 -0.87 44.47
N ALA A 51 9.26 -0.13 43.38
CA ALA A 51 10.47 -0.29 42.57
C ALA A 51 11.77 -0.10 43.37
N TYR A 52 12.82 -0.84 43.00
CA TYR A 52 14.16 -0.58 43.54
C TYR A 52 14.69 0.79 43.06
N PRO A 53 15.48 1.50 43.89
CA PRO A 53 16.16 2.71 43.47
C PRO A 53 17.30 2.38 42.49
N GLY A 54 17.67 3.35 41.66
CA GLY A 54 18.70 3.17 40.63
C GLY A 54 20.06 2.76 41.19
N THR A 55 20.37 3.13 42.43
CA THR A 55 21.58 2.71 43.16
C THR A 55 21.64 1.21 43.45
N ALA A 56 20.50 0.51 43.43
CA ALA A 56 20.42 -0.94 43.60
C ALA A 56 20.50 -1.71 42.25
N LEU A 57 20.39 -1.01 41.12
CA LEU A 57 20.37 -1.64 39.78
C LEU A 57 21.58 -2.56 39.54
N PRO A 58 22.85 -2.19 39.84
CA PRO A 58 23.99 -3.09 39.63
C PRO A 58 23.84 -4.42 40.37
N GLY A 59 23.35 -4.40 41.60
CA GLY A 59 23.06 -5.59 42.40
C GLY A 59 21.94 -6.44 41.79
N VAL A 60 20.86 -5.79 41.33
CA VAL A 60 19.73 -6.44 40.65
C VAL A 60 20.18 -7.17 39.38
N LEU A 61 21.00 -6.54 38.55
CA LEU A 61 21.48 -7.10 37.28
C LEU A 61 22.45 -8.28 37.47
N SER A 62 23.23 -8.27 38.56
CA SER A 62 24.21 -9.31 38.87
C SER A 62 23.60 -10.60 39.44
N ASN A 63 22.29 -10.62 39.73
CA ASN A 63 21.62 -11.77 40.34
C ASN A 63 20.85 -12.59 39.27
N PRO A 64 21.27 -13.85 39.01
CA PRO A 64 20.63 -14.69 38.00
C PRO A 64 19.19 -15.11 38.34
N ALA A 65 18.74 -14.95 39.59
CA ALA A 65 17.35 -15.19 39.96
C ALA A 65 16.38 -14.16 39.34
N ASN A 66 16.89 -13.01 38.92
CA ASN A 66 16.10 -11.93 38.33
C ASN A 66 16.00 -12.13 36.82
N LEU A 67 15.13 -13.04 36.38
CA LEU A 67 15.03 -13.40 34.96
C LEU A 67 14.56 -12.22 34.06
N THR A 68 13.84 -11.24 34.61
CA THR A 68 13.37 -10.07 33.86
C THR A 68 13.43 -8.80 34.72
N VAL A 69 14.06 -7.75 34.19
CA VAL A 69 14.26 -6.45 34.85
C VAL A 69 13.75 -5.33 33.93
N LEU A 70 12.76 -4.58 34.40
CA LEU A 70 12.23 -3.39 33.74
C LEU A 70 12.82 -2.12 34.36
N VAL A 71 13.34 -1.25 33.51
CA VAL A 71 14.02 -0.03 33.94
C VAL A 71 13.28 1.19 33.39
N ALA A 72 12.91 2.10 34.28
CA ALA A 72 12.22 3.32 33.94
C ALA A 72 13.12 4.31 33.17
N SER A 73 12.50 5.31 32.54
CA SER A 73 13.19 6.47 32.00
C SER A 73 14.04 7.16 33.07
N GLY A 74 15.27 7.53 32.72
CA GLY A 74 16.18 8.22 33.61
C GLY A 74 17.63 7.81 33.44
N LEU A 75 18.49 8.42 34.28
CA LEU A 75 19.92 8.21 34.30
C LEU A 75 20.31 7.24 35.41
N TYR A 76 21.09 6.22 35.06
CA TYR A 76 21.59 5.20 35.97
C TYR A 76 23.11 5.12 35.87
N LYS A 77 23.77 5.01 37.02
CA LYS A 77 25.23 4.88 37.13
C LYS A 77 25.61 3.58 37.85
N PRO A 78 26.74 2.94 37.47
CA PRO A 78 27.13 1.65 38.04
C PRO A 78 27.59 1.75 39.50
N THR A 79 27.94 2.95 39.96
CA THR A 79 28.35 3.22 41.34
C THR A 79 28.06 4.67 41.71
N THR A 80 28.04 4.96 43.00
CA THR A 80 28.04 6.33 43.56
C THR A 80 29.44 6.77 44.01
N THR A 81 30.45 5.94 43.81
CA THR A 81 31.87 6.22 44.12
C THR A 81 32.64 6.56 42.85
N GLY A 82 33.85 7.12 42.97
CA GLY A 82 34.76 7.30 41.82
C GLY A 82 35.52 6.03 41.40
N ASP A 83 35.04 4.84 41.76
CA ASP A 83 35.69 3.58 41.39
C ASP A 83 35.37 3.22 39.93
N ARG A 84 36.33 3.46 39.05
CA ARG A 84 36.23 3.24 37.61
C ARG A 84 36.07 1.77 37.21
N THR A 85 36.36 0.84 38.13
CA THR A 85 36.24 -0.61 37.86
C THR A 85 34.81 -1.11 37.96
N GLN A 86 33.88 -0.29 38.47
CA GLN A 86 32.47 -0.64 38.60
C GLN A 86 31.74 -0.51 37.24
N SER A 87 30.86 -1.47 36.95
CA SER A 87 30.06 -1.54 35.72
C SER A 87 28.70 -2.19 36.02
N PHE A 88 27.74 -2.04 35.11
CA PHE A 88 26.51 -2.84 35.11
C PHE A 88 26.82 -4.26 34.60
N THR A 89 27.09 -5.18 35.52
CA THR A 89 27.33 -6.60 35.17
C THR A 89 25.99 -7.33 35.09
N ILE A 90 25.64 -7.82 33.90
CA ILE A 90 24.38 -8.55 33.66
C ILE A 90 24.65 -10.05 33.74
N ALA A 91 23.97 -10.73 34.66
CA ALA A 91 24.12 -12.18 34.84
C ALA A 91 23.49 -12.98 33.70
N SER A 92 24.04 -14.17 33.44
CA SER A 92 23.55 -15.09 32.41
C SER A 92 22.07 -15.44 32.62
N GLY A 93 21.25 -15.27 31.58
CA GLY A 93 19.80 -15.50 31.58
C GLY A 93 18.94 -14.31 32.02
N VAL A 94 19.55 -13.19 32.45
CA VAL A 94 18.82 -11.97 32.84
C VAL A 94 18.43 -11.16 31.60
N GLN A 95 17.16 -10.76 31.54
CA GLN A 95 16.63 -9.91 30.47
C GLN A 95 16.34 -8.51 30.99
N VAL A 96 16.96 -7.50 30.39
CA VAL A 96 16.92 -6.12 30.86
C VAL A 96 16.28 -5.23 29.80
N TYR A 97 15.19 -4.57 30.15
CA TYR A 97 14.40 -3.74 29.23
C TYR A 97 14.29 -2.30 29.75
N GLY A 98 14.87 -1.36 29.02
CA GLY A 98 14.80 0.08 29.31
C GLY A 98 13.66 0.78 28.57
N GLY A 99 13.44 2.04 28.93
CA GLY A 99 12.51 2.94 28.24
C GLY A 99 11.12 3.04 28.84
N TYR A 100 10.88 2.50 30.05
CA TYR A 100 9.54 2.49 30.63
C TYR A 100 9.16 3.83 31.29
N ASP A 101 7.94 4.28 31.06
CA ASP A 101 7.28 5.28 31.89
C ASP A 101 6.53 4.57 33.04
N PRO A 102 6.94 4.74 34.31
CA PRO A 102 6.31 4.05 35.45
C PRO A 102 4.83 4.37 35.63
N SER A 103 4.35 5.52 35.13
CA SER A 103 2.97 5.95 35.30
C SER A 103 2.01 5.28 34.31
N SER A 104 2.47 5.05 33.09
CA SER A 104 1.66 4.46 32.02
C SER A 104 2.03 3.01 31.69
N GLY A 105 3.21 2.56 32.09
CA GLY A 105 3.80 1.29 31.68
C GLY A 105 4.26 1.26 30.22
N ASN A 106 4.14 2.36 29.48
CA ASN A 106 4.56 2.45 28.09
C ASN A 106 6.09 2.42 27.98
N ARG A 107 6.60 1.85 26.89
CA ARG A 107 8.03 1.69 26.63
C ARG A 107 8.44 2.44 25.36
N THR A 108 9.48 3.26 25.42
CA THR A 108 10.13 3.91 24.26
C THR A 108 11.52 3.35 24.06
N THR A 109 11.84 2.88 22.85
CA THR A 109 13.09 2.16 22.58
C THR A 109 14.03 2.83 21.58
N ASN A 110 13.63 3.88 20.86
CA ASN A 110 14.51 4.53 19.89
C ASN A 110 14.24 6.06 19.71
N PRO A 111 15.14 6.95 20.19
CA PRO A 111 16.14 6.66 21.22
C PRO A 111 15.43 6.32 22.54
N SER A 112 16.03 5.45 23.34
CA SER A 112 15.49 5.13 24.66
C SER A 112 15.59 6.33 25.60
N SER A 113 14.58 6.50 26.45
CA SER A 113 14.58 7.46 27.56
C SER A 113 15.39 6.98 28.78
N THR A 114 15.99 5.78 28.73
CA THR A 114 16.78 5.19 29.82
C THR A 114 18.25 5.16 29.45
N THR A 115 19.08 5.79 30.28
CA THR A 115 20.52 5.94 30.06
C THR A 115 21.31 5.18 31.12
N LEU A 116 22.17 4.26 30.68
CA LEU A 116 23.26 3.72 31.48
C LEU A 116 24.50 4.57 31.18
N SER A 117 25.03 5.24 32.20
CA SER A 117 26.16 6.17 32.05
C SER A 117 27.36 5.74 32.87
N GLY A 118 28.53 5.80 32.22
CA GLY A 118 29.84 5.64 32.85
C GLY A 118 30.43 6.92 33.43
N ASP A 119 29.79 8.08 33.26
CA ASP A 119 30.16 9.32 33.97
C ASP A 119 29.82 9.15 35.46
N ILE A 120 30.75 8.63 36.26
CA ILE A 120 30.53 8.31 37.68
C ILE A 120 30.93 9.47 38.61
N ASP A 121 31.63 10.49 38.11
CA ASP A 121 32.05 11.66 38.87
C ASP A 121 31.14 12.90 38.67
N ASN A 122 30.19 12.82 37.73
CA ASN A 122 29.15 13.83 37.42
C ASN A 122 29.69 15.11 36.80
N ASN A 123 30.80 15.03 36.07
CA ASN A 123 31.36 16.19 35.38
C ASN A 123 30.79 16.39 33.96
N ASN A 124 30.01 15.41 33.46
CA ASN A 124 29.45 15.36 32.10
C ASN A 124 30.52 15.45 30.99
N THR A 125 31.76 15.10 31.30
CA THR A 125 32.86 15.01 30.34
C THR A 125 33.30 13.56 30.18
N LEU A 126 33.90 13.24 29.03
CA LEU A 126 34.44 11.91 28.76
C LEU A 126 35.94 11.92 29.10
N ASP A 127 36.28 11.63 30.34
CA ASP A 127 37.65 11.72 30.86
C ASP A 127 38.00 10.59 31.84
N ASP A 128 39.12 10.74 32.55
CA ASP A 128 39.67 9.74 33.46
C ASP A 128 38.89 9.61 34.78
N GLY A 129 37.81 10.38 34.98
CA GLY A 129 36.83 10.21 36.04
C GLY A 129 35.76 9.16 35.73
N ASN A 130 35.62 8.76 34.47
CA ASN A 130 34.58 7.84 34.00
C ASN A 130 34.92 6.36 34.24
N SER A 131 33.91 5.50 34.40
CA SER A 131 34.08 4.05 34.44
C SER A 131 34.74 3.51 33.18
N TYR A 132 35.56 2.45 33.31
CA TYR A 132 36.17 1.82 32.13
C TYR A 132 35.13 1.26 31.17
N HIS A 133 34.14 0.53 31.71
CA HIS A 133 33.03 -0.01 30.93
C HIS A 133 31.72 0.36 31.59
N VAL A 134 30.72 0.70 30.78
CA VAL A 134 29.37 0.95 31.27
C VAL A 134 28.70 -0.39 31.64
N VAL A 135 28.77 -1.39 30.75
CA VAL A 135 28.12 -2.69 30.89
C VAL A 135 29.11 -3.82 30.68
N ARG A 136 28.94 -4.93 31.42
CA ARG A 136 29.75 -6.15 31.26
C ARG A 136 28.88 -7.40 31.11
N PHE A 137 29.30 -8.26 30.19
CA PHE A 137 28.81 -9.64 30.05
C PHE A 137 29.97 -10.61 30.23
N TYR A 138 29.77 -11.62 31.07
CA TYR A 138 30.70 -12.72 31.30
C TYR A 138 29.96 -14.05 31.16
N GLY A 139 30.19 -14.77 30.07
CA GLY A 139 29.50 -16.05 29.79
C GLY A 139 27.97 -15.91 29.72
N ALA A 140 27.48 -14.83 29.11
CA ALA A 140 26.04 -14.62 28.98
C ALA A 140 25.45 -15.66 28.01
N ASN A 141 24.37 -16.36 28.38
CA ASN A 141 23.72 -17.28 27.44
C ASN A 141 22.79 -16.53 26.47
N ASP A 142 22.28 -17.25 25.48
CA ASP A 142 21.34 -16.79 24.44
C ASP A 142 20.00 -16.22 24.96
N ARG A 143 19.66 -16.44 26.24
CA ARG A 143 18.49 -15.83 26.90
C ARG A 143 18.79 -14.46 27.51
N THR A 144 20.06 -14.11 27.65
CA THR A 144 20.50 -12.84 28.24
C THR A 144 20.22 -11.72 27.26
N CYS A 145 19.56 -10.65 27.70
CA CYS A 145 19.14 -9.57 26.82
C CYS A 145 19.37 -8.19 27.44
N LEU A 146 19.84 -7.25 26.62
CA LEU A 146 19.86 -5.82 26.92
C LEU A 146 19.13 -5.08 25.79
N ASP A 147 17.99 -4.49 26.11
CA ASP A 147 17.10 -3.91 25.10
C ASP A 147 16.63 -2.50 25.50
N GLY A 148 16.78 -1.53 24.60
CA GLY A 148 16.21 -0.19 24.76
C GLY A 148 16.98 0.69 25.75
N PHE A 149 18.29 0.87 25.55
CA PHE A 149 19.12 1.74 26.42
C PHE A 149 20.01 2.67 25.61
N VAL A 150 20.22 3.89 26.13
CA VAL A 150 21.36 4.72 25.76
C VAL A 150 22.55 4.32 26.64
N ILE A 151 23.68 3.98 26.03
CA ILE A 151 24.93 3.56 26.68
C ILE A 151 26.00 4.58 26.36
N THR A 152 26.47 5.30 27.37
CA THR A 152 27.37 6.46 27.19
C THR A 152 28.37 6.61 28.32
N GLY A 153 29.43 7.40 28.08
CA GLY A 153 30.35 7.84 29.11
C GLY A 153 31.33 6.77 29.57
N GLY A 154 31.52 5.67 28.83
CA GLY A 154 32.56 4.69 29.12
C GLY A 154 33.94 5.10 28.60
N LYS A 155 34.97 5.05 29.45
CA LYS A 155 36.35 5.43 29.12
C LYS A 155 37.34 4.31 29.45
N ALA A 156 37.43 3.31 28.58
CA ALA A 156 38.31 2.15 28.72
C ALA A 156 39.76 2.48 28.36
N ASN A 157 40.51 3.13 29.25
CA ASN A 157 41.94 3.43 29.06
C ASN A 157 42.86 2.84 30.13
N GLY A 158 42.40 1.81 30.83
CA GLY A 158 43.20 1.03 31.76
C GLY A 158 44.11 0.01 31.07
N SER A 159 44.77 -0.83 31.87
CA SER A 159 45.58 -1.94 31.37
C SER A 159 44.75 -3.21 31.18
N GLY A 160 45.20 -4.10 30.28
CA GLY A 160 44.51 -5.37 30.04
C GLY A 160 43.07 -5.16 29.54
N THR A 161 42.10 -5.85 30.15
CA THR A 161 40.68 -5.76 29.77
C THR A 161 40.08 -4.38 29.96
N ASP A 162 40.64 -3.56 30.87
CA ASP A 162 40.15 -2.19 31.15
C ASP A 162 40.50 -1.19 30.03
N GLY A 163 41.24 -1.63 29.00
CA GLY A 163 41.53 -0.88 27.78
C GLY A 163 40.59 -1.20 26.61
N TRP A 164 39.58 -2.05 26.81
CA TRP A 164 38.70 -2.58 25.75
C TRP A 164 37.24 -2.21 25.99
N GLY A 165 36.44 -1.97 24.96
CA GLY A 165 34.97 -1.91 25.08
C GLY A 165 34.47 -0.85 26.06
N GLY A 166 34.54 0.44 25.70
CA GLY A 166 34.10 1.53 26.59
C GLY A 166 32.63 1.43 26.99
N GLY A 167 31.74 1.12 26.06
CA GLY A 167 30.33 0.88 26.37
C GLY A 167 30.10 -0.50 26.97
N ILE A 168 30.39 -1.55 26.19
CA ILE A 168 30.23 -2.95 26.56
C ILE A 168 31.56 -3.70 26.45
N LEU A 169 31.87 -4.45 27.51
CA LEU A 169 32.86 -5.52 27.47
C LEU A 169 32.13 -6.87 27.54
N ASN A 170 32.14 -7.63 26.45
CA ASN A 170 31.54 -8.95 26.33
C ASN A 170 32.62 -10.02 26.20
N LEU A 171 32.76 -10.84 27.25
CA LEU A 171 33.78 -11.87 27.36
C LEU A 171 33.14 -13.22 27.68
N GLU A 172 33.65 -14.28 27.08
CA GLU A 172 33.37 -15.65 27.51
C GLU A 172 34.04 -15.98 28.85
N LEU A 173 33.64 -17.11 29.45
CA LEU A 173 34.31 -17.70 30.61
C LEU A 173 35.07 -18.96 30.18
N THR A 174 36.31 -19.09 30.65
CA THR A 174 37.16 -20.25 30.35
C THR A 174 37.08 -21.35 31.41
N ASP A 175 36.52 -21.06 32.59
CA ASP A 175 36.30 -22.03 33.66
C ASP A 175 35.04 -21.66 34.49
N PRO A 176 33.92 -22.38 34.34
CA PRO A 176 33.68 -23.40 33.30
C PRO A 176 33.70 -22.77 31.90
N GLU A 177 34.06 -23.54 30.87
CA GLU A 177 33.95 -23.12 29.47
C GLU A 177 32.50 -22.75 29.16
N GLN A 178 32.25 -21.46 28.97
CA GLN A 178 30.91 -20.92 28.73
C GLN A 178 30.97 -19.79 27.71
N PRO A 179 30.30 -19.95 26.54
CA PRO A 179 30.24 -18.91 25.52
C PRO A 179 29.46 -17.69 26.03
N SER A 180 29.63 -16.55 25.34
CA SER A 180 28.92 -15.31 25.66
C SER A 180 28.11 -14.79 24.46
N ASP A 181 26.80 -15.02 24.51
CA ASP A 181 25.79 -14.90 23.45
C ASP A 181 24.67 -13.92 23.80
N PRO A 182 24.94 -12.73 24.37
CA PRO A 182 23.86 -11.81 24.71
C PRO A 182 23.15 -11.30 23.44
N THR A 183 21.85 -11.06 23.56
CA THR A 183 21.08 -10.26 22.59
C THR A 183 21.08 -8.79 23.02
N ILE A 184 21.61 -7.93 22.18
CA ILE A 184 21.69 -6.48 22.38
C ILE A 184 20.81 -5.83 21.31
N ALA A 185 19.69 -5.23 21.73
CA ALA A 185 18.68 -4.72 20.82
C ALA A 185 18.26 -3.28 21.12
N HIS A 186 17.91 -2.48 20.10
CA HIS A 186 17.36 -1.12 20.28
C HIS A 186 18.20 -0.23 21.22
N CYS A 187 19.53 -0.39 21.20
CA CYS A 187 20.43 0.38 22.05
C CYS A 187 21.15 1.47 21.26
N THR A 188 21.36 2.62 21.86
CA THR A 188 22.18 3.70 21.31
C THR A 188 23.49 3.77 22.08
N PHE A 189 24.60 3.46 21.42
CA PHE A 189 25.96 3.63 21.93
C PHE A 189 26.49 4.97 21.46
N THR A 190 26.73 5.89 22.39
CA THR A 190 27.25 7.21 22.03
C THR A 190 28.31 7.68 22.99
N GLN A 191 29.33 8.37 22.48
CA GLN A 191 30.40 8.97 23.27
C GLN A 191 31.10 7.97 24.20
N ASN A 192 31.34 6.76 23.72
CA ASN A 192 32.19 5.79 24.42
C ASN A 192 33.59 5.77 23.80
N SER A 193 34.60 5.54 24.63
CA SER A 193 35.99 5.54 24.21
C SER A 193 36.77 4.36 24.80
N ALA A 194 37.64 3.77 23.97
CA ALA A 194 38.60 2.74 24.40
C ALA A 194 40.01 3.05 23.87
N ALA A 195 41.03 2.72 24.64
CA ALA A 195 42.42 2.93 24.26
C ALA A 195 42.92 1.88 23.26
N VAL A 196 42.39 0.65 23.29
CA VAL A 196 42.96 -0.47 22.52
C VAL A 196 41.95 -1.12 21.57
N LEU A 197 40.80 -1.59 22.06
CA LEU A 197 39.88 -2.38 21.23
C LEU A 197 38.42 -1.99 21.49
N GLY A 198 37.70 -1.61 20.44
CA GLY A 198 36.24 -1.42 20.50
C GLY A 198 35.85 -0.20 21.33
N GLY A 199 35.68 0.96 20.71
CA GLY A 199 35.27 2.18 21.44
C GLY A 199 33.92 2.04 22.14
N ALA A 200 32.94 1.45 21.45
CA ALA A 200 31.64 1.13 22.02
C ALA A 200 31.59 -0.28 22.61
N MET A 201 32.08 -1.28 21.89
CA MET A 201 31.89 -2.69 22.26
C MET A 201 33.10 -3.53 21.89
N MET A 202 33.52 -4.36 22.84
CA MET A 202 34.48 -5.44 22.61
C MET A 202 33.76 -6.78 22.78
N ASN A 203 33.79 -7.61 21.73
CA ASN A 203 33.35 -9.00 21.77
C ASN A 203 34.57 -9.91 21.66
N LYS A 204 34.80 -10.75 22.67
CA LYS A 204 35.88 -11.73 22.68
C LYS A 204 35.33 -13.14 22.75
N ALA A 205 35.70 -13.96 21.78
CA ALA A 205 35.17 -15.31 21.59
C ALA A 205 36.29 -16.29 21.17
N PHE A 206 36.83 -17.06 22.11
CA PHE A 206 37.73 -18.18 21.81
C PHE A 206 37.03 -19.55 21.79
N LEU A 207 35.89 -19.69 22.46
CA LEU A 207 35.10 -20.92 22.50
C LEU A 207 34.14 -21.01 21.31
N PRO A 208 33.94 -22.21 20.74
CA PRO A 208 32.82 -22.47 19.85
C PRO A 208 31.49 -22.13 20.55
N GLY A 209 30.63 -21.38 19.87
CA GLY A 209 29.32 -21.00 20.39
C GLY A 209 29.16 -19.54 20.81
N SER A 210 30.25 -18.78 21.00
CA SER A 210 30.19 -17.33 21.33
C SER A 210 29.72 -16.49 20.12
N ASN A 211 28.44 -16.11 20.11
CA ASN A 211 27.64 -15.56 19.02
C ASN A 211 26.66 -14.45 19.50
N PRO A 212 27.15 -13.31 19.99
CA PRO A 212 26.28 -12.18 20.31
C PRO A 212 25.44 -11.76 19.10
N ILE A 213 24.18 -11.38 19.38
CA ILE A 213 23.25 -10.81 18.41
C ILE A 213 23.12 -9.32 18.71
N ILE A 214 23.43 -8.49 17.72
CA ILE A 214 23.36 -7.03 17.83
C ILE A 214 22.38 -6.55 16.77
N THR A 215 21.26 -5.97 17.18
CA THR A 215 20.21 -5.61 16.22
C THR A 215 19.45 -4.33 16.56
N TYR A 216 19.10 -3.54 15.54
CA TYR A 216 18.40 -2.26 15.74
C TYR A 216 19.16 -1.28 16.65
N CYS A 217 20.49 -1.34 16.65
CA CYS A 217 21.33 -0.49 17.50
C CYS A 217 21.97 0.64 16.70
N ASP A 218 22.15 1.79 17.35
CA ASP A 218 22.84 2.93 16.79
C ASP A 218 24.19 3.14 17.49
N PHE A 219 25.27 3.23 16.73
CA PHE A 219 26.63 3.49 17.20
C PHE A 219 27.08 4.84 16.66
N ILE A 220 27.06 5.86 17.54
CA ILE A 220 27.22 7.26 17.16
C ILE A 220 28.45 7.85 17.87
N GLU A 221 29.43 8.31 17.11
CA GLU A 221 30.60 9.06 17.63
C GLU A 221 31.39 8.31 18.72
N ASN A 222 31.53 6.99 18.60
CA ASN A 222 32.40 6.23 19.47
C ASN A 222 33.85 6.23 18.95
N LYS A 223 34.82 6.16 19.86
CA LYS A 223 36.23 6.30 19.52
C LYS A 223 37.09 5.17 20.08
N CYS A 224 37.95 4.60 19.25
CA CYS A 224 39.06 3.79 19.71
C CYS A 224 40.40 4.39 19.26
N ASP A 225 41.41 4.39 20.13
CA ASP A 225 42.74 4.91 19.80
C ASP A 225 43.62 3.89 19.03
N ASP A 226 43.16 2.66 18.81
CA ASP A 226 43.84 1.63 18.00
C ASP A 226 42.90 0.93 16.99
N ARG A 227 41.93 0.10 17.43
CA ARG A 227 41.10 -0.69 16.49
C ARG A 227 39.62 -0.80 16.87
N GLY A 228 38.75 -0.64 15.87
CA GLY A 228 37.30 -0.79 16.03
C GLY A 228 36.69 0.40 16.76
N GLY A 229 36.35 1.49 16.05
CA GLY A 229 35.84 2.70 16.71
C GLY A 229 34.50 2.47 17.40
N ALA A 230 33.62 1.64 16.83
CA ALA A 230 32.43 1.14 17.51
C ALA A 230 32.67 -0.27 18.06
N ILE A 231 32.75 -1.28 17.20
CA ILE A 231 32.78 -2.69 17.59
C ILE A 231 34.14 -3.30 17.21
N PHE A 232 34.75 -4.01 18.16
CA PHE A 232 35.84 -4.94 17.89
C PHE A 232 35.37 -6.37 18.19
N ASN A 233 35.46 -7.23 17.18
CA ASN A 233 35.19 -8.65 17.29
C ASN A 233 36.52 -9.41 17.24
N ASP A 234 36.94 -9.96 18.37
CA ASP A 234 38.13 -10.80 18.49
C ASP A 234 37.70 -12.26 18.53
N ARG A 235 37.91 -13.00 17.44
CA ARG A 235 37.27 -14.30 17.30
C ARG A 235 38.20 -15.41 16.78
N THR A 236 38.13 -16.55 17.48
CA THR A 236 38.54 -17.89 17.01
C THR A 236 37.32 -18.81 16.97
N GLY A 237 36.26 -18.39 16.26
CA GLY A 237 34.92 -18.97 16.37
C GLY A 237 34.54 -19.89 15.22
N ASP A 238 33.41 -20.56 15.38
CA ASP A 238 32.88 -21.55 14.45
C ASP A 238 32.36 -20.88 13.15
N PRO A 239 32.80 -21.31 11.94
CA PRO A 239 32.27 -20.81 10.67
C PRO A 239 30.76 -21.01 10.51
N ASP A 240 30.15 -21.98 11.21
CA ASP A 240 28.71 -22.28 11.11
C ASP A 240 27.83 -21.34 11.96
N HIS A 241 28.42 -20.62 12.91
CA HIS A 241 27.69 -19.74 13.81
C HIS A 241 28.38 -18.38 13.88
N PRO A 242 27.98 -17.38 13.08
CA PRO A 242 28.60 -16.07 13.04
C PRO A 242 28.05 -15.10 14.10
N ILE A 243 28.85 -14.10 14.48
CA ILE A 243 28.31 -12.90 15.15
C ILE A 243 27.33 -12.22 14.19
N VAL A 244 26.12 -11.90 14.68
CA VAL A 244 25.06 -11.29 13.85
C VAL A 244 24.92 -9.82 14.19
N ILE A 245 25.07 -8.96 13.19
CA ILE A 245 24.86 -7.52 13.27
C ILE A 245 23.81 -7.17 12.22
N SER A 246 22.62 -6.70 12.63
CA SER A 246 21.58 -6.37 11.63
C SER A 246 20.70 -5.19 11.99
N HIS A 247 20.27 -4.42 10.99
CA HIS A 247 19.42 -3.23 11.18
C HIS A 247 20.10 -2.15 12.05
N CYS A 248 21.43 -2.07 12.03
CA CYS A 248 22.20 -1.15 12.86
C CYS A 248 22.72 0.04 12.07
N THR A 249 22.87 1.18 12.75
CA THR A 249 23.49 2.39 12.20
C THR A 249 24.85 2.62 12.84
N PHE A 250 25.89 2.90 12.04
CA PHE A 250 27.21 3.29 12.48
C PHE A 250 27.55 4.66 11.90
N THR A 251 27.55 5.70 12.73
CA THR A 251 27.77 7.08 12.29
C THR A 251 28.89 7.76 13.05
N GLY A 252 29.84 8.35 12.33
CA GLY A 252 30.87 9.21 12.93
C GLY A 252 31.84 8.49 13.86
N ASN A 253 31.95 7.16 13.80
CA ASN A 253 32.87 6.42 14.66
C ASN A 253 34.31 6.53 14.15
N ILE A 254 35.27 6.52 15.08
CA ILE A 254 36.67 6.88 14.81
C ILE A 254 37.62 5.81 15.36
N ALA A 255 38.51 5.28 14.53
CA ALA A 255 39.66 4.48 14.97
C ALA A 255 40.76 4.43 13.90
N PRO A 256 42.03 4.20 14.25
CA PRO A 256 43.08 3.98 13.24
C PRO A 256 42.76 2.89 12.24
N SER A 257 42.22 1.76 12.68
CA SER A 257 41.70 0.73 11.77
C SER A 257 40.27 0.32 12.12
N GLY A 258 39.39 0.25 11.12
CA GLY A 258 38.00 -0.12 11.30
C GLY A 258 37.24 0.96 12.07
N GLY A 259 36.98 2.11 11.43
CA GLY A 259 36.35 3.25 12.09
C GLY A 259 35.02 2.90 12.76
N ALA A 260 34.24 1.98 12.19
CA ALA A 260 33.08 1.38 12.84
C ALA A 260 33.38 -0.03 13.38
N LEU A 261 33.69 -0.98 12.50
CA LEU A 261 33.77 -2.41 12.83
C LEU A 261 35.16 -2.96 12.53
N TYR A 262 35.72 -3.71 13.46
CA TYR A 262 36.94 -4.50 13.23
C TYR A 262 36.67 -5.98 13.53
N ASN A 263 36.79 -6.84 12.51
CA ASN A 263 36.70 -8.29 12.65
C ASN A 263 38.11 -8.88 12.65
N ASN A 264 38.58 -9.32 13.83
CA ASN A 264 39.91 -9.87 14.01
C ASN A 264 39.91 -11.39 14.09
N SER A 265 40.74 -12.02 13.26
CA SER A 265 41.08 -13.45 13.33
C SER A 265 42.59 -13.71 13.24
N ALA A 266 43.41 -12.66 13.37
CA ALA A 266 44.85 -12.75 13.15
C ALA A 266 45.51 -13.75 14.12
N GLY A 267 46.39 -14.60 13.59
CA GLY A 267 47.11 -15.61 14.40
C GLY A 267 46.48 -17.01 14.41
N GLY A 268 45.72 -17.37 13.37
CA GLY A 268 45.16 -18.73 13.19
C GLY A 268 43.69 -18.91 13.61
N GLY A 269 42.97 -17.81 13.89
CA GLY A 269 41.56 -17.83 14.28
C GLY A 269 40.57 -17.79 13.10
N THR A 270 39.27 -17.70 13.41
CA THR A 270 38.20 -17.46 12.44
C THR A 270 37.23 -16.39 12.95
N SER A 271 36.97 -15.35 12.15
CA SER A 271 36.09 -14.22 12.46
C SER A 271 35.20 -13.84 11.28
N ASN A 272 34.14 -14.64 11.09
CA ASN A 272 33.16 -14.47 10.02
C ASN A 272 31.89 -13.81 10.59
N ALA A 273 31.80 -12.49 10.57
CA ALA A 273 30.57 -11.80 11.00
C ALA A 273 29.50 -11.84 9.89
N ARG A 274 28.21 -11.86 10.28
CA ARG A 274 27.08 -11.65 9.37
C ARG A 274 26.52 -10.26 9.62
N VAL A 275 26.70 -9.37 8.65
CA VAL A 275 26.27 -7.98 8.71
C VAL A 275 25.17 -7.78 7.68
N SER A 276 23.96 -7.37 8.09
CA SER A 276 22.90 -7.11 7.12
C SER A 276 22.01 -5.93 7.45
N ASP A 277 21.49 -5.26 6.42
CA ASP A 277 20.51 -4.18 6.60
C ASP A 277 21.06 -3.03 7.45
N CYS A 278 22.38 -2.78 7.38
CA CYS A 278 23.07 -1.78 8.19
C CYS A 278 23.51 -0.56 7.38
N THR A 279 23.63 0.58 8.05
CA THR A 279 24.18 1.81 7.46
C THR A 279 25.49 2.17 8.13
N PHE A 280 26.53 2.38 7.34
CA PHE A 280 27.83 2.88 7.76
C PHE A 280 28.05 4.24 7.12
N SER A 281 27.91 5.32 7.89
CA SER A 281 28.04 6.67 7.38
C SER A 281 29.07 7.50 8.13
N GLN A 282 29.90 8.25 7.41
CA GLN A 282 30.83 9.23 8.02
C GLN A 282 31.80 8.63 9.04
N ASN A 283 32.08 7.32 8.97
CA ASN A 283 33.07 6.71 9.85
C ASN A 283 34.48 7.03 9.33
N TYR A 284 35.41 7.22 10.27
CA TYR A 284 36.73 7.74 9.97
C TYR A 284 37.83 6.81 10.48
N ALA A 285 38.80 6.54 9.61
CA ALA A 285 40.04 5.89 9.98
C ALA A 285 41.27 6.68 9.57
N ASN A 286 42.15 6.99 10.52
CA ASN A 286 43.42 7.65 10.21
C ASN A 286 44.47 6.68 9.62
N LEU A 287 44.18 5.38 9.50
CA LEU A 287 44.98 4.44 8.70
C LEU A 287 44.13 3.67 7.69
N ARG A 288 43.30 2.71 8.13
CA ARG A 288 42.70 1.70 7.23
C ARG A 288 41.24 1.36 7.56
N GLY A 289 40.39 1.17 6.56
CA GLY A 289 39.02 0.68 6.76
C GLY A 289 38.16 1.71 7.48
N GLY A 290 37.77 2.78 6.78
CA GLY A 290 37.00 3.87 7.38
C GLY A 290 35.69 3.39 8.03
N ALA A 291 35.04 2.37 7.47
CA ALA A 291 33.93 1.67 8.11
C ALA A 291 34.35 0.32 8.71
N ILE A 292 34.73 -0.66 7.87
CA ILE A 292 34.98 -2.04 8.28
C ILE A 292 36.41 -2.46 7.98
N TYR A 293 37.07 -3.10 8.94
CA TYR A 293 38.33 -3.81 8.74
C TYR A 293 38.15 -5.30 9.05
N ASN A 294 38.36 -6.15 8.06
CA ASN A 294 38.33 -7.60 8.20
C ASN A 294 39.76 -8.13 8.15
N SER A 295 40.21 -8.75 9.25
CA SER A 295 41.60 -9.18 9.43
C SER A 295 41.67 -10.70 9.50
N GLY A 296 41.94 -11.30 8.34
CA GLY A 296 42.33 -12.71 8.14
C GLY A 296 43.84 -12.94 8.13
N ALA A 297 44.64 -11.98 8.60
CA ALA A 297 46.09 -12.03 8.48
C ALA A 297 46.76 -13.14 9.32
N SER A 298 48.02 -13.46 9.04
CA SER A 298 48.87 -14.37 9.83
C SER A 298 48.22 -15.72 10.14
N GLY A 299 47.76 -16.43 9.10
CA GLY A 299 47.10 -17.73 9.19
C GLY A 299 45.62 -17.71 9.61
N GLY A 300 45.05 -16.53 9.88
CA GLY A 300 43.63 -16.37 10.23
C GLY A 300 42.67 -16.51 9.04
N ILE A 301 41.37 -16.56 9.35
CA ILE A 301 40.27 -16.59 8.39
C ILE A 301 39.21 -15.55 8.78
N SER A 302 38.99 -14.53 7.94
CA SER A 302 37.90 -13.55 8.14
C SER A 302 37.11 -13.35 6.86
N ASN A 303 36.04 -14.11 6.70
CA ASN A 303 35.17 -14.12 5.54
C ASN A 303 33.75 -13.69 5.94
N PRO A 304 33.54 -12.41 6.30
CA PRO A 304 32.20 -11.95 6.68
C PRO A 304 31.25 -11.98 5.48
N ARG A 305 29.96 -12.10 5.79
CA ARG A 305 28.86 -11.99 4.83
C ARG A 305 28.13 -10.67 5.08
N ILE A 306 28.20 -9.77 4.11
CA ILE A 306 27.69 -8.40 4.20
C ILE A 306 26.57 -8.23 3.18
N GLU A 307 25.36 -7.88 3.61
CA GLU A 307 24.20 -7.81 2.72
C GLU A 307 23.31 -6.59 2.94
N ARG A 308 22.80 -6.00 1.87
CA ARG A 308 21.80 -4.91 1.97
C ARG A 308 22.28 -3.76 2.85
N CYS A 309 23.58 -3.47 2.79
CA CYS A 309 24.21 -2.42 3.58
C CYS A 309 24.51 -1.18 2.73
N ASP A 310 24.41 -0.01 3.37
CA ASP A 310 24.86 1.27 2.78
C ASP A 310 26.19 1.71 3.42
N PHE A 311 27.16 2.04 2.58
CA PHE A 311 28.45 2.60 2.96
C PHE A 311 28.58 3.97 2.30
N SER A 312 28.29 5.02 3.06
CA SER A 312 28.28 6.40 2.57
C SER A 312 29.28 7.29 3.30
N LEU A 313 30.03 8.12 2.58
CA LEU A 313 30.88 9.16 3.19
C LEU A 313 31.92 8.66 4.19
N ASN A 314 32.30 7.37 4.15
CA ASN A 314 33.34 6.83 5.03
C ASN A 314 34.71 7.20 4.49
N LYS A 315 35.66 7.41 5.40
CA LYS A 315 36.94 8.01 5.06
C LYS A 315 38.10 7.27 5.71
N ALA A 316 39.15 7.02 4.93
CA ALA A 316 40.42 6.49 5.43
C ALA A 316 41.61 7.31 4.92
N GLU A 317 42.64 7.55 5.74
CA GLU A 317 43.83 8.29 5.30
C GLU A 317 44.79 7.47 4.41
N VAL A 318 44.73 6.13 4.45
CA VAL A 318 45.69 5.25 3.73
C VAL A 318 45.02 4.16 2.88
N HIS A 319 44.15 3.31 3.44
CA HIS A 319 43.57 2.18 2.67
C HIS A 319 42.09 1.97 2.98
N GLY A 320 41.25 1.68 1.97
CA GLY A 320 39.87 1.23 2.17
C GLY A 320 39.00 2.27 2.89
N GLY A 321 38.54 3.30 2.20
CA GLY A 321 37.65 4.32 2.78
C GLY A 321 36.38 3.73 3.41
N ALA A 322 35.81 2.65 2.85
CA ALA A 322 34.75 1.87 3.50
C ALA A 322 35.27 0.55 4.08
N ILE A 323 35.70 -0.40 3.25
CA ILE A 323 36.03 -1.77 3.69
C ILE A 323 37.49 -2.11 3.36
N VAL A 324 38.18 -2.75 4.30
CA VAL A 324 39.45 -3.45 4.06
C VAL A 324 39.27 -4.94 4.36
N ASN A 325 39.71 -5.77 3.41
CA ASN A 325 39.77 -7.22 3.51
C ASN A 325 41.23 -7.64 3.52
N ASP A 326 41.76 -7.93 4.71
CA ASP A 326 43.18 -8.17 4.93
C ASP A 326 43.46 -9.65 5.17
N GLY A 327 43.89 -10.34 4.12
CA GLY A 327 44.28 -11.75 4.11
C GLY A 327 45.79 -11.95 4.14
N GLU A 328 46.58 -10.98 4.60
CA GLU A 328 48.05 -11.07 4.54
C GLU A 328 48.59 -12.28 5.31
N GLY A 329 49.20 -13.25 4.61
CA GLY A 329 49.64 -14.51 5.22
C GLY A 329 48.51 -15.42 5.73
N GLY A 330 47.24 -15.14 5.39
CA GLY A 330 46.07 -15.91 5.79
C GLY A 330 44.93 -15.81 4.75
N THR A 331 43.68 -15.67 5.17
CA THR A 331 42.51 -15.62 4.26
C THR A 331 41.46 -14.57 4.67
N CYS A 332 41.13 -13.65 3.77
CA CYS A 332 40.02 -12.71 3.93
C CYS A 332 39.25 -12.53 2.62
N SER A 333 38.20 -13.32 2.44
CA SER A 333 37.39 -13.45 1.21
C SER A 333 35.91 -13.29 1.54
N PRO A 334 35.43 -12.05 1.78
CA PRO A 334 34.04 -11.81 2.17
C PRO A 334 33.07 -12.03 1.01
N THR A 335 31.80 -12.23 1.36
CA THR A 335 30.67 -12.18 0.41
C THR A 335 29.90 -10.89 0.62
N ILE A 336 29.73 -10.08 -0.42
CA ILE A 336 29.09 -8.75 -0.38
C ILE A 336 27.93 -8.73 -1.38
N ILE A 337 26.70 -8.58 -0.90
CA ILE A 337 25.49 -8.74 -1.72
C ILE A 337 24.54 -7.56 -1.54
N SER A 338 24.10 -6.96 -2.65
CA SER A 338 23.09 -5.90 -2.64
C SER A 338 23.46 -4.69 -1.77
N CYS A 339 24.74 -4.29 -1.80
CA CYS A 339 25.26 -3.17 -1.02
C CYS A 339 25.48 -1.92 -1.89
N ARG A 340 25.38 -0.74 -1.28
CA ARG A 340 25.71 0.55 -1.89
C ARG A 340 26.99 1.11 -1.29
N PHE A 341 27.91 1.54 -2.14
CA PHE A 341 29.14 2.25 -1.78
C PHE A 341 29.11 3.62 -2.44
N SER A 342 28.82 4.66 -1.65
CA SER A 342 28.64 6.02 -2.15
C SER A 342 29.59 7.00 -1.50
N GLN A 343 30.28 7.80 -2.30
CA GLN A 343 31.06 8.95 -1.81
C GLN A 343 32.08 8.61 -0.70
N ASN A 344 32.57 7.37 -0.64
CA ASN A 344 33.65 7.03 0.28
C ASN A 344 34.95 7.63 -0.26
N GLU A 345 35.84 8.04 0.64
CA GLU A 345 36.98 8.86 0.27
C GLU A 345 38.30 8.40 0.91
N ILE A 346 39.37 8.40 0.11
CA ILE A 346 40.74 8.61 0.59
C ILE A 346 41.15 10.04 0.19
N PRO A 347 41.22 10.98 1.15
CA PRO A 347 41.35 12.41 0.85
C PRO A 347 42.74 12.75 0.30
N SER A 348 42.85 13.90 -0.37
CA SER A 348 44.13 14.43 -0.87
C SER A 348 45.15 14.78 0.21
N THR A 349 44.71 14.90 1.46
CA THR A 349 45.59 15.07 2.63
C THR A 349 46.10 13.74 3.19
N GLY A 350 45.81 12.62 2.53
CA GLY A 350 46.28 11.29 2.95
C GLY A 350 47.80 11.23 3.11
N ARG A 351 48.28 10.39 4.03
CA ARG A 351 49.70 10.34 4.38
C ARG A 351 50.50 9.53 3.35
N GLY A 352 51.41 10.22 2.64
CA GLY A 352 52.45 9.60 1.83
C GLY A 352 51.94 8.92 0.56
N PHE A 353 52.64 7.85 0.14
CA PHE A 353 52.27 7.05 -1.01
C PHE A 353 51.12 6.10 -0.65
N VAL A 354 49.92 6.41 -1.15
CA VAL A 354 48.71 5.65 -0.85
C VAL A 354 48.48 4.60 -1.93
N LYS A 355 48.69 3.32 -1.59
CA LYS A 355 48.22 2.18 -2.40
C LYS A 355 46.79 1.84 -1.97
N GLY A 356 45.74 2.25 -2.66
CA GLY A 356 44.44 1.69 -2.31
C GLY A 356 43.20 2.35 -2.86
N ALA A 357 42.08 1.76 -2.45
CA ALA A 357 40.74 2.17 -2.86
C ALA A 357 39.88 2.76 -1.76
N ALA A 358 38.96 3.63 -2.18
CA ALA A 358 38.07 4.34 -1.30
C ALA A 358 36.84 3.50 -0.90
N ALA A 359 36.34 2.61 -1.75
CA ALA A 359 35.28 1.68 -1.31
C ALA A 359 35.86 0.39 -0.72
N ILE A 360 36.51 -0.47 -1.50
CA ILE A 360 36.95 -1.80 -1.02
C ILE A 360 38.44 -2.04 -1.32
N GLN A 361 39.23 -2.28 -0.28
CA GLN A 361 40.60 -2.74 -0.38
C GLN A 361 40.66 -4.26 -0.15
N ASN A 362 41.24 -5.01 -1.08
CA ASN A 362 41.51 -6.44 -0.93
C ASN A 362 43.01 -6.65 -0.86
N ASN A 363 43.49 -7.15 0.27
CA ASN A 363 44.91 -7.43 0.52
C ASN A 363 45.13 -8.93 0.64
N GLY A 364 45.60 -9.56 -0.43
CA GLY A 364 45.96 -10.96 -0.50
C GLY A 364 47.46 -11.21 -0.40
N ARG A 365 48.27 -10.24 0.02
CA ARG A 365 49.74 -10.35 0.08
C ARG A 365 50.18 -11.60 0.85
N SER A 366 50.98 -12.47 0.23
CA SER A 366 51.41 -13.76 0.83
C SER A 366 50.27 -14.65 1.37
N GLY A 367 49.02 -14.40 0.98
CA GLY A 367 47.82 -15.08 1.46
C GLY A 367 46.69 -15.00 0.43
N ASN A 368 45.44 -14.85 0.87
CA ASN A 368 44.26 -14.86 0.01
C ASN A 368 43.27 -13.75 0.34
N SER A 369 42.89 -12.94 -0.66
CA SER A 369 41.73 -12.04 -0.55
C SER A 369 40.89 -12.03 -1.82
N ASN A 370 39.84 -12.88 -1.83
CA ASN A 370 39.03 -13.20 -3.01
C ASN A 370 37.55 -12.90 -2.74
N PRO A 371 37.13 -11.63 -2.64
CA PRO A 371 35.74 -11.32 -2.34
C PRO A 371 34.80 -11.70 -3.50
N VAL A 372 33.57 -12.08 -3.15
CA VAL A 372 32.46 -12.22 -4.11
C VAL A 372 31.51 -11.05 -3.90
N ILE A 373 31.31 -10.25 -4.94
CA ILE A 373 30.53 -9.01 -4.90
C ILE A 373 29.39 -9.13 -5.90
N THR A 374 28.15 -9.08 -5.43
CA THR A 374 26.98 -9.31 -6.28
C THR A 374 25.92 -8.25 -6.08
N ASN A 375 25.31 -7.76 -7.16
CA ASN A 375 24.16 -6.85 -7.11
C ASN A 375 24.45 -5.51 -6.39
N CYS A 376 25.70 -5.03 -6.43
CA CYS A 376 26.15 -3.85 -5.67
C CYS A 376 26.31 -2.61 -6.56
N SER A 377 26.19 -1.42 -5.98
CA SER A 377 26.48 -0.16 -6.67
C SER A 377 27.66 0.60 -6.05
N PHE A 378 28.54 1.15 -6.89
CA PHE A 378 29.67 1.98 -6.49
C PHE A 378 29.56 3.34 -7.19
N THR A 379 29.31 4.39 -6.41
CA THR A 379 29.04 5.71 -6.97
C THR A 379 29.88 6.78 -6.29
N LYS A 380 30.54 7.64 -7.08
CA LYS A 380 31.27 8.82 -6.55
C LYS A 380 32.35 8.51 -5.50
N ASN A 381 32.86 7.29 -5.43
CA ASN A 381 33.97 6.98 -4.51
C ASN A 381 35.24 7.64 -5.06
N ARG A 382 36.02 8.29 -4.18
CA ARG A 382 37.19 9.08 -4.57
C ARG A 382 38.44 8.63 -3.84
N SER A 383 39.48 8.29 -4.58
CA SER A 383 40.78 7.90 -4.02
C SER A 383 41.92 8.71 -4.63
N ILE A 384 42.89 9.08 -3.80
CA ILE A 384 44.21 9.50 -4.29
C ILE A 384 45.16 8.34 -4.59
N GLY A 385 44.75 7.11 -4.28
CA GLY A 385 45.43 5.87 -4.66
C GLY A 385 44.94 5.32 -6.00
N TRP A 386 45.56 4.22 -6.44
CA TRP A 386 45.38 3.67 -7.80
C TRP A 386 44.08 2.90 -8.06
N GLY A 387 43.09 2.93 -7.19
CA GLY A 387 41.74 2.49 -7.54
C GLY A 387 40.76 3.30 -6.71
N ALA A 388 39.57 3.63 -7.22
CA ALA A 388 38.59 4.35 -6.39
C ALA A 388 37.56 3.42 -5.78
N ALA A 389 36.89 2.59 -6.58
CA ALA A 389 35.97 1.60 -6.06
C ALA A 389 36.71 0.41 -5.41
N MET A 390 37.75 -0.11 -6.06
CA MET A 390 38.43 -1.33 -5.61
C MET A 390 39.94 -1.32 -5.82
N TYR A 391 40.65 -2.05 -4.96
CA TYR A 391 42.06 -2.39 -5.13
C TYR A 391 42.26 -3.85 -4.76
N ALA A 392 43.01 -4.59 -5.56
CA ALA A 392 43.33 -5.98 -5.35
C ALA A 392 44.85 -6.17 -5.29
N ASP A 393 45.36 -6.49 -4.11
CA ASP A 393 46.79 -6.72 -3.87
C ASP A 393 47.06 -8.23 -3.77
N ALA A 394 47.86 -8.78 -4.67
CA ALA A 394 48.26 -10.19 -4.72
C ALA A 394 49.77 -10.37 -4.48
N GLU A 395 50.46 -9.35 -3.96
CA GLU A 395 51.92 -9.35 -3.84
C GLU A 395 52.51 -10.54 -3.05
N ASN A 396 53.82 -10.77 -3.20
CA ASN A 396 54.61 -11.69 -2.35
C ASN A 396 54.08 -13.14 -2.34
N GLY A 397 53.70 -13.64 -3.53
CA GLY A 397 53.18 -15.00 -3.72
C GLY A 397 51.71 -15.15 -3.29
N GLY A 398 51.03 -14.02 -3.09
CA GLY A 398 49.65 -13.96 -2.68
C GLY A 398 48.64 -14.13 -3.82
N ARG A 399 47.37 -14.11 -3.44
CA ARG A 399 46.24 -14.20 -4.36
C ARG A 399 45.17 -13.17 -4.01
N SER A 400 44.79 -12.35 -4.99
CA SER A 400 43.60 -11.52 -4.90
C SER A 400 42.77 -11.62 -6.18
N THR A 401 41.65 -12.33 -6.07
CA THR A 401 40.79 -12.70 -7.19
C THR A 401 39.34 -12.30 -6.96
N PRO A 402 38.99 -11.00 -6.95
CA PRO A 402 37.61 -10.55 -6.78
C PRO A 402 36.72 -10.99 -7.96
N VAL A 403 35.52 -11.47 -7.64
CA VAL A 403 34.47 -11.80 -8.61
C VAL A 403 33.31 -10.82 -8.42
N ILE A 404 32.98 -10.07 -9.46
CA ILE A 404 31.99 -9.01 -9.46
C ILE A 404 30.88 -9.36 -10.44
N THR A 405 29.68 -9.59 -9.93
CA THR A 405 28.51 -9.98 -10.74
C THR A 405 27.38 -8.96 -10.58
N ASN A 406 26.78 -8.52 -11.69
CA ASN A 406 25.61 -7.63 -11.67
C ASN A 406 25.82 -6.34 -10.85
N CYS A 407 26.99 -5.70 -10.97
CA CYS A 407 27.30 -4.47 -10.25
C CYS A 407 27.33 -3.25 -11.18
N SER A 408 26.95 -2.09 -10.65
CA SER A 408 27.00 -0.80 -11.37
C SER A 408 28.07 0.12 -10.77
N PHE A 409 28.89 0.72 -11.63
CA PHE A 409 29.94 1.67 -11.27
C PHE A 409 29.72 2.98 -12.00
N SER A 410 29.66 4.11 -11.28
CA SER A 410 29.59 5.42 -11.89
C SER A 410 30.28 6.52 -11.10
N GLN A 411 30.90 7.47 -11.80
CA GLN A 411 31.50 8.67 -11.23
C GLN A 411 32.57 8.41 -10.18
N ASN A 412 33.16 7.21 -10.15
CA ASN A 412 34.27 6.90 -9.25
C ASN A 412 35.57 7.50 -9.82
N SER A 413 36.39 8.09 -8.96
CA SER A 413 37.60 8.81 -9.37
C SER A 413 38.82 8.36 -8.56
N GLY A 414 39.80 7.76 -9.24
CA GLY A 414 41.06 7.32 -8.64
C GLY A 414 42.26 8.06 -9.23
N LYS A 415 43.45 7.76 -8.70
CA LYS A 415 44.71 8.21 -9.30
C LYS A 415 44.85 7.67 -10.72
N ASP A 416 45.46 8.46 -11.60
CA ASP A 416 45.68 8.13 -13.01
C ASP A 416 44.37 7.74 -13.75
N ASN A 417 43.24 8.29 -13.28
CA ASN A 417 41.87 8.04 -13.76
C ASN A 417 41.37 6.59 -13.57
N ILE A 418 41.92 5.86 -12.61
CA ILE A 418 41.50 4.48 -12.28
C ILE A 418 40.32 4.49 -11.30
N GLY A 419 39.13 4.75 -11.82
CA GLY A 419 37.91 4.86 -11.01
C GLY A 419 37.37 3.53 -10.47
N VAL A 420 37.60 2.39 -11.14
CA VAL A 420 36.97 1.12 -10.77
C VAL A 420 37.92 0.21 -10.00
N ILE A 421 38.96 -0.35 -10.62
CA ILE A 421 39.84 -1.30 -9.93
C ILE A 421 41.28 -1.23 -10.40
N PHE A 422 42.21 -1.40 -9.45
CA PHE A 422 43.61 -1.72 -9.74
C PHE A 422 44.01 -3.07 -9.17
N VAL A 423 44.67 -3.88 -9.98
CA VAL A 423 45.16 -5.22 -9.60
C VAL A 423 46.68 -5.19 -9.54
N ASP A 424 47.25 -5.28 -8.35
CA ASP A 424 48.69 -5.24 -8.08
C ASP A 424 49.22 -6.64 -7.72
N CYS A 425 50.06 -7.23 -8.57
CA CYS A 425 50.74 -8.48 -8.25
C CYS A 425 52.18 -8.27 -7.72
N GLY A 426 52.71 -7.04 -7.76
CA GLY A 426 54.11 -6.73 -7.38
C GLY A 426 55.21 -7.37 -8.23
N GLY A 427 54.87 -8.24 -9.19
CA GLY A 427 55.83 -8.91 -10.06
C GLY A 427 55.22 -10.07 -10.86
N PRO A 428 56.03 -10.77 -11.68
CA PRO A 428 55.55 -11.76 -12.64
C PRO A 428 55.57 -13.23 -12.17
N PHE A 429 55.86 -13.55 -10.90
CA PHE A 429 56.13 -14.93 -10.47
C PHE A 429 55.33 -15.36 -9.23
N THR A 430 54.53 -16.42 -9.34
CA THR A 430 53.76 -17.09 -8.25
C THR A 430 52.57 -16.33 -7.66
N GLN A 431 52.35 -15.06 -8.00
CA GLN A 431 51.16 -14.29 -7.60
C GLN A 431 49.96 -14.56 -8.52
N ILE A 432 48.74 -14.43 -7.98
CA ILE A 432 47.50 -14.56 -8.75
C ILE A 432 46.59 -13.35 -8.48
N GLY A 433 46.68 -12.33 -9.35
CA GLY A 433 45.77 -11.18 -9.36
C GLY A 433 44.81 -11.24 -10.53
N ILE A 434 43.52 -11.49 -10.28
CA ILE A 434 42.50 -11.63 -11.34
C ILE A 434 41.21 -10.92 -10.94
N ALA A 435 40.79 -9.88 -11.67
CA ALA A 435 39.46 -9.29 -11.49
C ALA A 435 38.49 -9.85 -12.53
N THR A 436 37.37 -10.43 -12.08
CA THR A 436 36.33 -10.98 -12.96
C THR A 436 35.05 -10.15 -12.89
N PHE A 437 34.57 -9.66 -14.03
CA PHE A 437 33.32 -8.91 -14.16
C PHE A 437 32.31 -9.70 -15.00
N ILE A 438 31.10 -9.88 -14.48
CA ILE A 438 30.00 -10.57 -15.17
C ILE A 438 28.75 -9.70 -15.03
N ASN A 439 28.02 -9.45 -16.12
CA ASN A 439 26.79 -8.65 -16.09
C ASN A 439 26.97 -7.25 -15.46
N CYS A 440 28.14 -6.61 -15.56
CA CYS A 440 28.39 -5.35 -14.89
C CYS A 440 28.20 -4.14 -15.81
N VAL A 441 27.92 -2.96 -15.24
CA VAL A 441 27.89 -1.68 -15.95
C VAL A 441 28.94 -0.75 -15.35
N LEU A 442 29.93 -0.35 -16.15
CA LEU A 442 30.97 0.60 -15.78
C LEU A 442 30.87 1.81 -16.72
N PHE A 443 30.34 2.92 -16.21
CA PHE A 443 30.14 4.14 -17.01
C PHE A 443 30.50 5.40 -16.22
N ASP A 444 31.26 6.32 -16.82
CA ASP A 444 31.75 7.58 -16.26
C ASP A 444 32.68 7.39 -15.06
N ASN A 445 33.66 6.47 -15.15
CA ASN A 445 34.62 6.19 -14.06
C ASN A 445 36.06 6.64 -14.37
N GLY A 446 36.18 7.68 -15.21
CA GLY A 446 37.46 8.18 -15.70
C GLY A 446 37.92 7.50 -17.00
N THR A 447 39.02 8.02 -17.56
CA THR A 447 39.54 7.60 -18.87
C THR A 447 40.33 6.29 -18.85
N ASN A 448 40.59 5.70 -17.68
CA ASN A 448 41.27 4.41 -17.55
C ASN A 448 40.73 3.66 -16.34
N PRO A 449 39.44 3.30 -16.33
CA PRO A 449 38.75 2.89 -15.11
C PRO A 449 39.29 1.61 -14.48
N ILE A 450 39.97 0.75 -15.24
CA ILE A 450 40.60 -0.48 -14.75
C ILE A 450 42.06 -0.53 -15.21
N ASP A 451 42.96 -0.81 -14.27
CA ASP A 451 44.38 -0.99 -14.59
C ASP A 451 45.00 -2.14 -13.78
N THR A 452 46.15 -2.64 -14.23
CA THR A 452 46.79 -3.83 -13.66
C THR A 452 48.31 -3.70 -13.68
N PHE A 453 48.95 -4.22 -12.63
CA PHE A 453 50.40 -4.44 -12.57
C PHE A 453 50.67 -5.94 -12.46
N TYR A 454 50.93 -6.58 -13.61
CA TYR A 454 51.05 -8.05 -13.76
C TYR A 454 49.78 -8.84 -13.38
N GLY A 455 48.63 -8.18 -13.30
CA GLY A 455 47.32 -8.79 -13.09
C GLY A 455 46.59 -9.15 -14.39
N VAL A 456 45.41 -9.75 -14.24
CA VAL A 456 44.51 -10.09 -15.35
C VAL A 456 43.11 -9.56 -15.07
N VAL A 457 42.43 -9.09 -16.11
CA VAL A 457 41.01 -8.72 -16.06
C VAL A 457 40.24 -9.61 -17.02
N ILE A 458 39.16 -10.19 -16.53
CA ILE A 458 38.22 -11.00 -17.32
C ILE A 458 36.86 -10.32 -17.21
N ALA A 459 36.22 -10.07 -18.35
CA ALA A 459 34.87 -9.50 -18.38
C ALA A 459 34.01 -10.25 -19.38
N THR A 460 32.78 -10.57 -19.00
CA THR A 460 31.75 -11.12 -19.90
C THR A 460 30.40 -10.45 -19.62
N ASN A 461 29.56 -10.37 -20.66
CA ASN A 461 28.23 -9.77 -20.60
C ASN A 461 28.21 -8.41 -19.86
N SER A 462 29.22 -7.56 -20.06
CA SER A 462 29.36 -6.30 -19.31
C SER A 462 29.42 -5.09 -20.24
N LEU A 463 28.97 -3.94 -19.75
CA LEU A 463 28.92 -2.66 -20.47
C LEU A 463 30.00 -1.70 -19.98
N PHE A 464 30.72 -1.07 -20.90
CA PHE A 464 31.81 -0.12 -20.63
C PHE A 464 31.65 1.21 -21.38
N ASP A 465 32.32 2.27 -20.91
CA ASP A 465 32.54 3.50 -21.68
C ASP A 465 33.28 3.21 -23.00
N ALA A 466 32.81 3.76 -24.12
CA ALA A 466 33.54 3.74 -25.39
C ALA A 466 34.63 4.83 -25.41
N PRO A 467 35.82 4.58 -26.01
CA PRO A 467 36.20 3.41 -26.82
C PRO A 467 36.90 2.29 -26.01
N TYR A 468 36.74 2.23 -24.69
CA TYR A 468 37.54 1.34 -23.84
C TYR A 468 37.15 -0.14 -24.01
N ALA A 469 38.15 -0.97 -24.29
CA ALA A 469 37.99 -2.34 -24.71
C ALA A 469 38.59 -3.31 -23.69
N TYR A 470 37.91 -3.54 -22.57
CA TYR A 470 38.00 -4.83 -21.84
C TYR A 470 37.15 -5.89 -22.57
N THR A 471 37.02 -5.77 -23.89
CA THR A 471 36.01 -6.38 -24.76
C THR A 471 36.60 -7.48 -25.63
N THR A 472 37.62 -8.19 -25.15
CA THR A 472 38.13 -9.37 -25.87
C THR A 472 37.06 -10.46 -26.00
N ASP A 473 36.09 -10.47 -25.09
CA ASP A 473 34.88 -11.27 -25.19
C ASP A 473 33.77 -10.53 -25.98
N PRO A 474 33.17 -11.15 -27.01
CA PRO A 474 32.14 -10.52 -27.85
C PRO A 474 30.81 -10.27 -27.13
N THR A 475 30.61 -10.80 -25.91
CA THR A 475 29.42 -10.54 -25.10
C THR A 475 29.47 -9.19 -24.39
N ASN A 476 30.62 -8.52 -24.36
CA ASN A 476 30.76 -7.19 -23.79
C ASN A 476 30.30 -6.09 -24.75
N LEU A 477 29.71 -5.04 -24.20
CA LEU A 477 29.15 -3.90 -24.93
C LEU A 477 29.90 -2.61 -24.57
N THR A 478 29.84 -1.61 -25.44
CA THR A 478 30.36 -0.26 -25.15
C THR A 478 29.35 0.83 -25.50
N THR A 479 29.40 1.97 -24.82
CA THR A 479 28.52 3.13 -25.07
C THR A 479 29.23 4.46 -24.82
N THR A 480 28.86 5.51 -25.56
CA THR A 480 29.25 6.91 -25.28
C THR A 480 28.16 7.70 -24.54
N THR A 481 26.95 7.15 -24.45
CA THR A 481 25.81 7.77 -23.76
C THR A 481 25.56 7.08 -22.43
N SER A 482 25.21 7.87 -21.41
CA SER A 482 24.89 7.34 -20.08
C SER A 482 23.80 6.26 -20.18
N PRO A 483 24.05 5.05 -19.66
CA PRO A 483 23.03 4.04 -19.51
C PRO A 483 22.15 4.30 -18.29
N PHE A 484 22.46 5.28 -17.44
CA PHE A 484 21.77 5.56 -16.19
C PHE A 484 20.80 6.73 -16.28
N VAL A 485 19.65 6.63 -15.60
CA VAL A 485 18.60 7.65 -15.57
C VAL A 485 19.11 8.99 -15.03
N ASP A 486 19.83 8.98 -13.92
CA ASP A 486 20.36 10.20 -13.29
C ASP A 486 21.53 9.86 -12.35
N ALA A 487 22.70 9.60 -12.94
CA ALA A 487 23.92 9.25 -12.20
C ALA A 487 24.39 10.37 -11.26
N ASP A 488 24.13 11.64 -11.59
CA ASP A 488 24.48 12.80 -10.76
C ASP A 488 23.72 12.80 -9.43
N ASN A 489 22.52 12.23 -9.37
CA ASN A 489 21.78 12.00 -8.13
C ASN A 489 21.86 10.54 -7.65
N GLU A 490 22.87 9.79 -8.12
CA GLU A 490 23.13 8.38 -7.77
C GLU A 490 21.98 7.42 -8.13
N ASN A 491 21.13 7.82 -9.06
CA ASN A 491 20.10 6.96 -9.64
C ASN A 491 20.69 6.19 -10.82
N LEU A 492 21.28 5.03 -10.51
CA LEU A 492 21.88 4.12 -11.48
C LEU A 492 20.86 3.12 -12.07
N GLN A 493 19.56 3.39 -12.00
CA GLN A 493 18.60 2.61 -12.78
C GLN A 493 18.90 2.76 -14.27
N PRO A 494 18.79 1.69 -15.06
CA PRO A 494 19.01 1.77 -16.50
C PRO A 494 17.96 2.65 -17.16
N VAL A 495 18.38 3.49 -18.10
CA VAL A 495 17.47 4.22 -19.00
C VAL A 495 16.67 3.19 -19.80
N ALA A 496 15.39 3.45 -19.99
CA ALA A 496 14.53 2.59 -20.79
C ALA A 496 15.13 2.36 -22.19
N CYS A 497 15.11 1.11 -22.66
CA CYS A 497 15.67 0.69 -23.96
C CYS A 497 17.19 0.88 -24.10
N SER A 498 17.92 1.17 -23.03
CA SER A 498 19.39 1.29 -23.10
C SER A 498 20.05 -0.08 -23.29
N LEU A 499 21.32 -0.07 -23.73
CA LEU A 499 22.09 -1.29 -23.99
C LEU A 499 22.16 -2.33 -22.85
N PRO A 500 22.23 -1.98 -21.55
CA PRO A 500 22.30 -2.99 -20.50
C PRO A 500 20.98 -3.76 -20.31
N VAL A 501 19.86 -3.27 -20.85
CA VAL A 501 18.53 -3.87 -20.68
C VAL A 501 18.42 -5.17 -21.48
N ASN A 502 18.05 -6.27 -20.82
CA ASN A 502 17.93 -7.64 -21.31
C ASN A 502 19.19 -8.19 -21.99
N ALA A 503 20.38 -7.75 -21.59
CA ALA A 503 21.64 -8.08 -22.28
C ALA A 503 22.61 -8.95 -21.44
N GLY A 504 22.26 -9.29 -20.20
CA GLY A 504 23.08 -10.09 -19.30
C GLY A 504 22.94 -11.61 -19.49
N ASN A 505 23.62 -12.35 -18.62
CA ASN A 505 23.60 -13.81 -18.52
C ASN A 505 22.89 -14.26 -17.24
N ASN A 506 21.73 -14.91 -17.37
CA ASN A 506 20.92 -15.38 -16.24
C ASN A 506 21.59 -16.46 -15.40
N SER A 507 22.58 -17.16 -15.96
CA SER A 507 23.29 -18.27 -15.32
C SER A 507 24.65 -17.85 -14.74
N ALA A 508 24.89 -16.55 -14.57
CA ALA A 508 26.14 -16.05 -14.02
C ALA A 508 26.37 -16.50 -12.57
N ASP A 509 27.62 -16.84 -12.26
CA ASP A 509 28.03 -17.20 -10.90
C ASP A 509 27.78 -16.04 -9.92
N GLY A 510 27.26 -16.36 -8.74
CA GLY A 510 26.89 -15.40 -7.70
C GLY A 510 25.41 -14.99 -7.71
N LEU A 511 24.64 -15.31 -8.75
CA LEU A 511 23.21 -14.99 -8.83
C LEU A 511 22.30 -15.95 -8.04
N THR A 512 22.81 -17.11 -7.59
CA THR A 512 22.03 -18.09 -6.82
C THR A 512 21.44 -17.45 -5.56
N GLY A 513 20.11 -17.47 -5.43
CA GLY A 513 19.39 -16.91 -4.30
C GLY A 513 19.11 -15.40 -4.38
N ILE A 514 19.60 -14.70 -5.41
CA ILE A 514 19.27 -13.30 -5.66
C ILE A 514 17.92 -13.23 -6.38
N THR A 515 16.89 -12.74 -5.67
CA THR A 515 15.52 -12.65 -6.22
C THR A 515 15.12 -11.22 -6.58
N THR A 516 15.82 -10.22 -6.02
CA THR A 516 15.57 -8.80 -6.27
C THR A 516 16.83 -8.04 -6.67
N ASP A 517 16.64 -6.97 -7.43
CA ASP A 517 17.66 -5.96 -7.72
C ASP A 517 17.91 -5.04 -6.51
N LEU A 518 18.79 -4.04 -6.65
CA LEU A 518 19.12 -3.11 -5.58
C LEU A 518 17.97 -2.13 -5.24
N ALA A 519 16.97 -1.98 -6.10
CA ALA A 519 15.75 -1.22 -5.84
C ALA A 519 14.63 -2.06 -5.18
N GLY A 520 14.88 -3.36 -4.95
CA GLY A 520 13.90 -4.29 -4.39
C GLY A 520 12.89 -4.84 -5.41
N ASN A 521 13.11 -4.60 -6.71
CA ASN A 521 12.27 -5.14 -7.76
C ASN A 521 12.72 -6.56 -8.15
N PRO A 522 11.85 -7.40 -8.75
CA PRO A 522 12.25 -8.71 -9.28
C PRO A 522 13.50 -8.62 -10.16
N ARG A 523 14.51 -9.45 -9.84
CA ARG A 523 15.80 -9.48 -10.56
C ARG A 523 15.73 -10.11 -11.94
N PHE A 524 14.75 -10.99 -12.15
CA PHE A 524 14.59 -11.74 -13.39
C PHE A 524 13.22 -11.44 -13.97
N VAL A 525 13.14 -10.42 -14.81
CA VAL A 525 11.94 -10.13 -15.59
C VAL A 525 11.98 -10.91 -16.90
N ASN A 526 13.10 -10.85 -17.63
CA ASN A 526 13.41 -11.70 -18.77
C ASN A 526 14.86 -12.20 -18.69
N THR A 527 15.65 -11.98 -19.74
CA THR A 527 17.11 -11.92 -19.62
C THR A 527 17.46 -10.82 -18.63
N ILE A 528 18.32 -11.13 -17.67
CA ILE A 528 18.78 -10.22 -16.62
C ILE A 528 19.46 -8.99 -17.26
N ASP A 529 19.20 -7.82 -16.71
CA ASP A 529 19.90 -6.61 -17.12
C ASP A 529 21.36 -6.63 -16.62
N MET A 530 22.25 -5.97 -17.35
CA MET A 530 23.57 -5.67 -16.80
C MET A 530 23.45 -4.59 -15.72
N GLY A 531 24.21 -4.74 -14.64
CA GLY A 531 24.27 -3.80 -13.52
C GLY A 531 23.40 -4.22 -12.34
N ALA A 532 23.38 -3.36 -11.31
CA ALA A 532 22.74 -3.60 -10.02
C ALA A 532 21.21 -3.40 -10.00
N TYR A 533 20.64 -2.87 -11.07
CA TYR A 533 19.23 -2.54 -11.19
C TYR A 533 18.62 -3.26 -12.40
N GLU A 534 17.36 -3.66 -12.28
CA GLU A 534 16.60 -4.37 -13.31
C GLU A 534 15.47 -3.48 -13.83
N PHE A 535 15.46 -3.24 -15.13
CA PHE A 535 14.41 -2.51 -15.82
C PHE A 535 13.13 -3.35 -15.90
N GLN A 536 12.11 -2.92 -15.17
CA GLN A 536 10.86 -3.68 -15.04
C GLN A 536 10.00 -3.72 -16.32
N GLY A 537 10.25 -2.85 -17.30
CA GLY A 537 9.53 -2.82 -18.57
C GLY A 537 8.00 -2.73 -18.41
N VAL A 538 7.26 -3.36 -19.34
CA VAL A 538 5.83 -3.65 -19.14
C VAL A 538 5.65 -4.69 -18.04
N THR A 539 4.67 -4.50 -17.17
CA THR A 539 4.20 -5.47 -16.19
C THR A 539 2.69 -5.61 -16.32
N ILE A 540 2.18 -6.85 -16.48
CA ILE A 540 0.74 -7.12 -16.45
C ILE A 540 0.31 -7.26 -14.98
N THR A 541 -0.39 -6.26 -14.47
CA THR A 541 -0.86 -6.19 -13.07
C THR A 541 -2.22 -6.84 -12.87
N GLY A 542 -2.98 -7.08 -13.95
CA GLY A 542 -4.26 -7.78 -13.92
C GLY A 542 -4.46 -8.61 -15.18
N GLN A 543 -4.45 -9.93 -15.04
CA GLN A 543 -4.67 -10.88 -16.14
C GLN A 543 -6.17 -10.95 -16.51
N PRO A 544 -6.51 -11.25 -17.78
CA PRO A 544 -7.89 -11.53 -18.16
C PRO A 544 -8.39 -12.78 -17.41
N ALA A 545 -9.69 -12.79 -17.04
CA ALA A 545 -10.30 -13.93 -16.36
C ALA A 545 -10.25 -15.18 -17.25
N SER A 546 -9.88 -16.34 -16.68
CA SER A 546 -9.47 -17.54 -17.43
C SER A 546 -10.56 -18.22 -18.27
N ALA A 547 -11.85 -17.95 -18.04
CA ALA A 547 -12.94 -18.41 -18.89
C ALA A 547 -14.18 -17.50 -18.82
N SER A 548 -14.93 -17.40 -19.92
CA SER A 548 -16.26 -16.75 -19.98
C SER A 548 -17.21 -17.61 -20.80
N ALA A 549 -18.21 -18.20 -20.15
CA ALA A 549 -19.34 -18.84 -20.84
C ALA A 549 -20.49 -17.83 -20.93
N VAL A 550 -21.00 -17.56 -22.14
CA VAL A 550 -22.06 -16.56 -22.35
C VAL A 550 -23.18 -17.09 -23.25
N CYS A 551 -24.41 -16.60 -23.07
CA CYS A 551 -25.51 -16.93 -23.98
C CYS A 551 -25.28 -16.23 -25.34
N ALA A 552 -25.72 -16.83 -26.44
CA ALA A 552 -25.64 -16.20 -27.77
C ALA A 552 -26.35 -14.83 -27.77
N GLY A 553 -25.73 -13.83 -28.41
CA GLY A 553 -26.22 -12.45 -28.42
C GLY A 553 -25.78 -11.59 -27.23
N SER A 554 -25.12 -12.17 -26.22
CA SER A 554 -24.55 -11.42 -25.09
C SER A 554 -23.38 -10.54 -25.52
N SER A 555 -23.04 -9.56 -24.68
CA SER A 555 -21.79 -8.80 -24.78
C SER A 555 -20.80 -9.27 -23.72
N VAL A 556 -19.52 -9.35 -24.08
CA VAL A 556 -18.40 -9.75 -23.23
C VAL A 556 -17.43 -8.57 -23.13
N SER A 557 -17.03 -8.24 -21.90
CA SER A 557 -16.05 -7.20 -21.61
C SER A 557 -14.95 -7.78 -20.71
N VAL A 558 -13.75 -7.98 -21.24
CA VAL A 558 -12.63 -8.57 -20.51
C VAL A 558 -11.51 -7.54 -20.35
N PRO A 559 -11.32 -6.97 -19.15
CA PRO A 559 -10.24 -6.03 -18.90
C PRO A 559 -8.89 -6.75 -18.72
N VAL A 560 -7.82 -6.07 -19.09
CA VAL A 560 -6.44 -6.35 -18.69
C VAL A 560 -5.88 -5.08 -18.03
N SER A 561 -5.04 -5.23 -17.01
CA SER A 561 -4.32 -4.10 -16.40
C SER A 561 -2.83 -4.29 -16.58
N ALA A 562 -2.14 -3.24 -17.02
CA ALA A 562 -0.70 -3.25 -17.19
C ALA A 562 -0.10 -1.86 -16.90
N THR A 563 1.14 -1.86 -16.43
CA THR A 563 1.99 -0.68 -16.26
C THR A 563 3.22 -0.82 -17.15
N GLY A 564 3.84 0.28 -17.57
CA GLY A 564 5.09 0.24 -18.32
C GLY A 564 5.53 1.62 -18.76
N VAL A 565 6.74 1.72 -19.30
CA VAL A 565 7.33 3.01 -19.66
C VAL A 565 6.78 3.52 -21.01
N GLY A 566 6.27 4.75 -20.98
CA GLY A 566 5.65 5.39 -22.13
C GLY A 566 4.20 4.97 -22.35
N SER A 567 3.67 5.27 -23.53
CA SER A 567 2.30 4.89 -23.88
C SER A 567 2.24 3.39 -24.20
N LEU A 568 1.33 2.67 -23.54
CA LEU A 568 1.08 1.26 -23.82
C LEU A 568 0.14 1.12 -25.01
N THR A 569 0.45 0.18 -25.89
CA THR A 569 -0.42 -0.24 -27.00
C THR A 569 -0.87 -1.68 -26.77
N TYR A 570 -2.08 -2.00 -27.23
CA TYR A 570 -2.70 -3.32 -27.03
C TYR A 570 -3.07 -3.88 -28.39
N GLN A 571 -2.92 -5.19 -28.56
CA GLN A 571 -3.45 -5.92 -29.71
C GLN A 571 -4.00 -7.26 -29.24
N TRP A 572 -5.31 -7.45 -29.38
CA TRP A 572 -5.96 -8.71 -29.03
C TRP A 572 -5.88 -9.73 -30.19
N PHE A 573 -5.72 -10.99 -29.80
CA PHE A 573 -5.62 -12.15 -30.66
C PHE A 573 -6.70 -13.17 -30.29
N LYS A 574 -7.22 -13.86 -31.30
CA LYS A 574 -8.08 -15.04 -31.17
C LYS A 574 -7.39 -16.21 -31.87
N ASP A 575 -7.20 -17.31 -31.15
CA ASP A 575 -6.57 -18.55 -31.64
C ASP A 575 -5.23 -18.29 -32.35
N GLY A 576 -4.43 -17.38 -31.78
CA GLY A 576 -3.12 -16.97 -32.31
C GLY A 576 -3.16 -15.98 -33.48
N SER A 577 -4.34 -15.61 -33.99
CA SER A 577 -4.50 -14.62 -35.08
C SER A 577 -5.01 -13.28 -34.55
N PRO A 578 -4.54 -12.13 -35.07
CA PRO A 578 -5.02 -10.82 -34.62
C PRO A 578 -6.52 -10.64 -34.96
N LEU A 579 -7.28 -10.04 -34.04
CA LEU A 579 -8.71 -9.78 -34.27
C LEU A 579 -8.95 -8.80 -35.42
N ASN A 580 -10.03 -9.03 -36.17
CA ASN A 580 -10.50 -8.15 -37.23
C ASN A 580 -12.00 -7.86 -37.06
N PRO A 581 -12.42 -6.60 -36.80
CA PRO A 581 -11.60 -5.41 -36.67
C PRO A 581 -10.65 -5.47 -35.45
N ALA A 582 -9.51 -4.78 -35.55
CA ALA A 582 -8.51 -4.75 -34.48
C ALA A 582 -9.08 -4.17 -33.19
N GLN A 583 -8.86 -4.87 -32.08
CA GLN A 583 -9.17 -4.40 -30.73
C GLN A 583 -7.87 -3.96 -30.08
N THR A 584 -7.75 -2.66 -29.76
CA THR A 584 -6.49 -2.03 -29.31
C THR A 584 -6.58 -1.35 -27.95
N SER A 585 -7.64 -1.63 -27.20
CA SER A 585 -7.85 -1.11 -25.85
C SER A 585 -7.41 -2.13 -24.79
N ALA A 586 -7.18 -1.65 -23.56
CA ALA A 586 -6.94 -2.47 -22.38
C ALA A 586 -8.17 -3.33 -21.97
N THR A 587 -9.27 -3.26 -22.69
CA THR A 587 -10.45 -4.10 -22.48
C THR A 587 -10.91 -4.66 -23.82
N LEU A 588 -10.99 -5.99 -23.92
CA LEU A 588 -11.63 -6.65 -25.05
C LEU A 588 -13.14 -6.48 -24.93
N SER A 589 -13.77 -5.88 -25.93
CA SER A 589 -15.23 -5.72 -25.99
C SER A 589 -15.80 -6.46 -27.20
N LEU A 590 -16.53 -7.54 -26.95
CA LEU A 590 -17.27 -8.27 -27.97
C LEU A 590 -18.76 -8.05 -27.75
N THR A 591 -19.48 -7.61 -28.76
CA THR A 591 -20.95 -7.44 -28.71
C THR A 591 -21.63 -8.50 -29.57
N ASN A 592 -22.83 -8.93 -29.18
CA ASN A 592 -23.63 -9.89 -29.95
C ASN A 592 -22.83 -11.18 -30.26
N VAL A 593 -22.21 -11.79 -29.23
CA VAL A 593 -21.33 -12.97 -29.38
C VAL A 593 -22.09 -14.13 -30.03
N GLN A 594 -21.52 -14.70 -31.10
CA GLN A 594 -22.02 -15.85 -31.84
C GLN A 594 -20.98 -16.99 -31.83
N ALA A 595 -21.35 -18.16 -32.38
CA ALA A 595 -20.48 -19.34 -32.38
C ALA A 595 -19.13 -19.09 -33.07
N ALA A 596 -19.10 -18.20 -34.07
CA ALA A 596 -17.87 -17.82 -34.76
C ALA A 596 -16.87 -17.07 -33.85
N GLN A 597 -17.30 -16.54 -32.71
CA GLN A 597 -16.46 -15.84 -31.74
C GLN A 597 -15.96 -16.76 -30.62
N GLU A 598 -16.37 -18.02 -30.55
CA GLU A 598 -15.76 -18.99 -29.61
C GLU A 598 -14.29 -19.23 -29.94
N GLY A 599 -13.45 -19.35 -28.92
CA GLY A 599 -12.01 -19.57 -29.09
C GLY A 599 -11.17 -19.14 -27.89
N SER A 600 -9.86 -19.19 -28.06
CA SER A 600 -8.85 -18.76 -27.09
C SER A 600 -8.42 -17.32 -27.37
N TYR A 601 -8.51 -16.44 -26.38
CA TYR A 601 -8.19 -15.01 -26.50
C TYR A 601 -7.01 -14.63 -25.62
N GLN A 602 -6.13 -13.79 -26.17
CA GLN A 602 -4.98 -13.21 -25.45
C GLN A 602 -4.69 -11.80 -25.99
N VAL A 603 -3.96 -10.99 -25.23
CA VAL A 603 -3.54 -9.66 -25.64
C VAL A 603 -2.02 -9.52 -25.58
N VAL A 604 -1.44 -8.93 -26.62
CA VAL A 604 -0.06 -8.46 -26.60
C VAL A 604 -0.07 -6.99 -26.22
N ILE A 605 0.63 -6.66 -25.15
CA ILE A 605 0.77 -5.31 -24.60
C ILE A 605 2.19 -4.85 -24.88
N THR A 606 2.33 -3.80 -25.66
CA THR A 606 3.62 -3.29 -26.11
C THR A 606 3.86 -1.90 -25.54
N SER A 607 5.00 -1.72 -24.85
CA SER A 607 5.54 -0.41 -24.52
C SER A 607 6.55 0.04 -25.57
N THR A 608 7.16 1.19 -25.31
CA THR A 608 8.30 1.72 -26.07
C THR A 608 9.46 0.71 -26.18
N CYS A 609 9.67 -0.16 -25.18
CA CYS A 609 10.90 -0.97 -25.07
C CYS A 609 10.69 -2.48 -25.15
N ASN A 610 9.52 -3.00 -24.80
CA ASN A 610 9.24 -4.43 -24.83
C ASN A 610 7.75 -4.70 -24.97
N SER A 611 7.40 -5.95 -25.29
CA SER A 611 6.02 -6.44 -25.29
C SER A 611 5.86 -7.65 -24.39
N LEU A 612 4.74 -7.72 -23.66
CA LEU A 612 4.33 -8.91 -22.92
C LEU A 612 2.99 -9.42 -23.45
N THR A 613 2.82 -10.74 -23.42
CA THR A 613 1.56 -11.39 -23.79
C THR A 613 0.83 -11.83 -22.53
N SER A 614 -0.47 -11.56 -22.44
CA SER A 614 -1.30 -12.02 -21.33
C SER A 614 -1.45 -13.54 -21.31
N ASN A 615 -1.92 -14.07 -20.19
CA ASN A 615 -2.50 -15.41 -20.17
C ASN A 615 -3.67 -15.47 -21.16
N ALA A 616 -3.86 -16.63 -21.78
CA ALA A 616 -5.00 -16.87 -22.65
C ALA A 616 -6.23 -17.27 -21.83
N PHE A 617 -7.43 -16.86 -22.28
CA PHE A 617 -8.71 -17.30 -21.72
C PHE A 617 -9.64 -17.86 -22.81
N SER A 618 -10.55 -18.74 -22.43
CA SER A 618 -11.50 -19.37 -23.37
C SER A 618 -12.88 -18.70 -23.32
N LEU A 619 -13.41 -18.34 -24.49
CA LEU A 619 -14.79 -17.88 -24.69
C LEU A 619 -15.64 -19.02 -25.29
N THR A 620 -16.74 -19.37 -24.62
CA THR A 620 -17.68 -20.44 -25.04
C THR A 620 -19.13 -19.96 -24.99
N LEU A 621 -20.01 -20.54 -25.83
CA LEU A 621 -21.44 -20.28 -25.82
C LEU A 621 -22.22 -21.30 -24.99
N THR A 622 -23.24 -20.81 -24.29
CA THR A 622 -24.27 -21.65 -23.63
C THR A 622 -25.53 -21.67 -24.51
N SER A 623 -26.10 -22.86 -24.77
CA SER A 623 -27.16 -23.05 -25.78
C SER A 623 -28.45 -22.25 -25.49
N SER A 624 -29.02 -21.65 -26.54
CA SER A 624 -30.27 -20.86 -26.52
C SER A 624 -31.49 -21.71 -26.11
N GLN A 625 -32.28 -21.24 -25.13
CA GLN A 625 -33.48 -21.93 -24.62
C GLN A 625 -34.73 -21.58 -25.46
N VAL A 626 -35.55 -22.58 -25.81
CA VAL A 626 -36.78 -22.43 -26.61
C VAL A 626 -37.94 -21.93 -25.73
N ALA A 627 -38.86 -21.13 -26.28
CA ALA A 627 -40.02 -20.62 -25.55
C ALA A 627 -40.98 -21.75 -25.08
N PRO A 628 -41.48 -21.72 -23.82
CA PRO A 628 -42.48 -22.67 -23.34
C PRO A 628 -43.78 -22.63 -24.13
N VAL A 629 -44.47 -23.76 -24.24
CA VAL A 629 -45.76 -23.88 -24.93
C VAL A 629 -46.88 -23.92 -23.88
N ILE A 630 -47.90 -23.06 -24.04
CA ILE A 630 -49.11 -23.04 -23.18
C ILE A 630 -50.32 -23.50 -23.99
N SER A 631 -51.01 -24.55 -23.54
CA SER A 631 -52.11 -25.18 -24.29
C SER A 631 -53.39 -25.38 -23.46
N LEU A 632 -54.54 -25.34 -24.16
CA LEU A 632 -55.86 -25.69 -23.60
C LEU A 632 -56.03 -27.22 -23.54
N PRO A 633 -56.88 -27.73 -22.61
CA PRO A 633 -57.29 -29.12 -22.63
C PRO A 633 -58.01 -29.45 -23.94
N PRO A 634 -57.86 -30.67 -24.48
CA PRO A 634 -58.41 -31.05 -25.78
C PRO A 634 -59.95 -30.98 -25.86
N ASN A 635 -60.65 -30.89 -24.73
CA ASN A 635 -62.11 -30.85 -24.62
C ASN A 635 -62.71 -29.44 -24.49
N ILE A 636 -61.92 -28.35 -24.60
CA ILE A 636 -62.39 -26.96 -24.49
C ILE A 636 -62.02 -26.17 -25.76
N SER A 637 -62.99 -25.50 -26.38
CA SER A 637 -62.79 -24.61 -27.54
C SER A 637 -63.12 -23.15 -27.21
N LEU A 638 -62.44 -22.21 -27.86
CA LEU A 638 -62.70 -20.77 -27.71
C LEU A 638 -63.82 -20.29 -28.65
N PRO A 639 -64.64 -19.29 -28.25
CA PRO A 639 -64.66 -18.66 -26.93
C PRO A 639 -65.34 -19.53 -25.87
N VAL A 640 -64.85 -19.47 -24.64
CA VAL A 640 -65.49 -20.12 -23.48
C VAL A 640 -66.69 -19.26 -23.06
N LEU A 641 -67.84 -19.89 -22.80
CA LEU A 641 -69.02 -19.14 -22.35
C LEU A 641 -68.87 -18.73 -20.88
N GLN A 642 -69.40 -17.56 -20.53
CA GLN A 642 -69.41 -17.08 -19.14
C GLN A 642 -69.99 -18.14 -18.20
N ASN A 643 -69.31 -18.40 -17.08
CA ASN A 643 -69.62 -19.40 -16.04
C ASN A 643 -69.36 -20.88 -16.40
N THR A 644 -68.48 -21.18 -17.37
CA THR A 644 -68.05 -22.57 -17.65
C THR A 644 -67.15 -23.11 -16.52
N PRO A 645 -67.48 -24.23 -15.83
CA PRO A 645 -66.69 -24.73 -14.70
C PRO A 645 -65.38 -25.45 -15.12
N PHE A 646 -64.32 -25.30 -14.31
CA PHE A 646 -63.03 -26.00 -14.38
C PHE A 646 -62.23 -25.89 -15.70
N VAL A 647 -61.71 -24.71 -16.01
CA VAL A 647 -60.78 -24.50 -17.14
C VAL A 647 -59.34 -24.36 -16.62
N ALA A 648 -58.40 -25.20 -17.08
CA ALA A 648 -56.99 -25.15 -16.70
C ALA A 648 -56.06 -25.30 -17.93
N LEU A 649 -55.00 -24.50 -18.02
CA LEU A 649 -53.97 -24.57 -19.06
C LEU A 649 -52.78 -25.42 -18.60
N THR A 650 -52.09 -26.06 -19.54
CA THR A 650 -50.83 -26.79 -19.31
C THR A 650 -49.65 -26.07 -19.96
N VAL A 651 -48.51 -26.04 -19.26
CA VAL A 651 -47.25 -25.45 -19.74
C VAL A 651 -46.20 -26.54 -19.91
N SER A 652 -45.62 -26.65 -21.11
CA SER A 652 -44.57 -27.62 -21.47
C SER A 652 -43.35 -26.94 -22.10
N GLY A 653 -42.18 -27.60 -22.11
CA GLY A 653 -40.96 -27.06 -22.73
C GLY A 653 -39.99 -26.37 -21.76
N CYS A 654 -39.98 -26.76 -20.49
CA CYS A 654 -39.03 -26.29 -19.48
C CYS A 654 -38.42 -27.46 -18.67
N GLU A 655 -37.93 -28.47 -19.38
CA GLU A 655 -37.28 -29.63 -18.73
C GLU A 655 -35.88 -29.24 -18.22
N GLY A 656 -35.62 -29.45 -16.93
CA GLY A 656 -34.34 -29.11 -16.30
C GLY A 656 -34.13 -27.61 -15.97
N GLY A 657 -35.16 -26.78 -16.15
CA GLY A 657 -35.15 -25.34 -15.82
C GLY A 657 -36.19 -24.94 -14.77
N THR A 658 -36.23 -23.65 -14.43
CA THR A 658 -37.24 -23.05 -13.57
C THR A 658 -38.30 -22.35 -14.42
N LEU A 659 -39.56 -22.76 -14.29
CA LEU A 659 -40.70 -22.17 -15.00
C LEU A 659 -41.26 -20.98 -14.22
N SER A 660 -41.58 -19.88 -14.92
CA SER A 660 -42.31 -18.75 -14.38
C SER A 660 -43.40 -18.32 -15.38
N TRP A 661 -44.62 -18.12 -14.91
CA TRP A 661 -45.74 -17.64 -15.72
C TRP A 661 -46.50 -16.49 -15.06
N GLN A 662 -47.13 -15.68 -15.91
CA GLN A 662 -47.96 -14.54 -15.54
C GLN A 662 -49.32 -14.64 -16.24
N GLY A 663 -50.37 -14.29 -15.52
CA GLY A 663 -51.75 -14.20 -16.01
C GLY A 663 -52.39 -12.83 -15.74
N PRO A 664 -53.67 -12.67 -16.11
CA PRO A 664 -54.41 -11.41 -15.98
C PRO A 664 -54.49 -10.93 -14.53
N GLY A 665 -54.47 -9.61 -14.31
CA GLY A 665 -54.55 -9.01 -12.97
C GLY A 665 -53.29 -9.16 -12.11
N GLY A 666 -52.15 -9.51 -12.71
CA GLY A 666 -50.86 -9.62 -12.01
C GLY A 666 -50.65 -10.96 -11.30
N VAL A 667 -51.50 -11.95 -11.55
CA VAL A 667 -51.35 -13.29 -10.99
C VAL A 667 -50.11 -13.96 -11.59
N THR A 668 -49.25 -14.54 -10.75
CA THR A 668 -48.04 -15.24 -11.18
C THR A 668 -47.94 -16.63 -10.55
N GLY A 669 -47.14 -17.50 -11.16
CA GLY A 669 -46.85 -18.82 -10.61
C GLY A 669 -45.71 -19.54 -11.33
N SER A 670 -45.35 -20.72 -10.82
CA SER A 670 -44.26 -21.56 -11.35
C SER A 670 -44.68 -23.00 -11.65
N SER A 671 -45.96 -23.33 -11.43
CA SER A 671 -46.53 -24.65 -11.74
C SER A 671 -46.67 -24.87 -13.24
N THR A 672 -46.62 -26.13 -13.69
CA THR A 672 -46.92 -26.54 -15.07
C THR A 672 -48.42 -26.51 -15.41
N THR A 673 -49.28 -26.15 -14.45
CA THR A 673 -50.73 -26.00 -14.64
C THR A 673 -51.23 -24.63 -14.16
N ILE A 674 -52.11 -23.98 -14.92
CA ILE A 674 -52.65 -22.63 -14.67
C ILE A 674 -54.18 -22.68 -14.63
N SER A 675 -54.83 -22.21 -13.57
CA SER A 675 -56.30 -22.14 -13.49
C SER A 675 -56.86 -20.87 -14.14
N VAL A 676 -57.94 -21.01 -14.93
CA VAL A 676 -58.56 -19.90 -15.68
C VAL A 676 -59.94 -19.54 -15.09
N PRO A 677 -60.14 -18.28 -14.62
CA PRO A 677 -61.43 -17.84 -14.10
C PRO A 677 -62.42 -17.53 -15.24
N THR A 678 -63.65 -18.08 -15.17
CA THR A 678 -64.67 -17.95 -16.23
C THR A 678 -65.89 -17.10 -15.84
N ALA A 679 -65.89 -16.51 -14.64
CA ALA A 679 -67.04 -15.76 -14.11
C ALA A 679 -67.27 -14.40 -14.80
N THR A 680 -66.22 -13.80 -15.38
CA THR A 680 -66.26 -12.47 -15.99
C THR A 680 -65.94 -12.58 -17.48
N THR A 681 -66.77 -11.99 -18.33
CA THR A 681 -66.51 -11.92 -19.77
C THR A 681 -65.29 -11.05 -20.06
N GLY A 682 -64.47 -11.44 -21.02
CA GLY A 682 -63.23 -10.75 -21.36
C GLY A 682 -62.17 -11.67 -21.96
N THR A 683 -61.06 -11.07 -22.37
CA THR A 683 -59.92 -11.80 -22.96
C THR A 683 -58.80 -11.89 -21.93
N LEU A 684 -58.36 -13.10 -21.62
CA LEU A 684 -57.35 -13.42 -20.64
C LEU A 684 -56.07 -13.88 -21.36
N VAL A 685 -54.95 -13.17 -21.16
CA VAL A 685 -53.64 -13.51 -21.74
C VAL A 685 -52.74 -14.09 -20.66
N TYR A 686 -52.10 -15.21 -20.98
CA TYR A 686 -51.11 -15.87 -20.13
C TYR A 686 -49.77 -15.94 -20.86
N SER A 687 -48.66 -15.73 -20.15
CA SER A 687 -47.30 -15.84 -20.69
C SER A 687 -46.38 -16.61 -19.75
N ALA A 688 -45.46 -17.43 -20.29
CA ALA A 688 -44.54 -18.25 -19.51
C ALA A 688 -43.11 -18.22 -20.09
N THR A 689 -42.12 -18.20 -19.21
CA THR A 689 -40.68 -18.26 -19.53
C THR A 689 -40.00 -19.41 -18.79
N CYS A 690 -38.95 -19.98 -19.38
CA CYS A 690 -38.09 -20.98 -18.75
C CYS A 690 -36.68 -20.43 -18.53
N THR A 691 -36.14 -20.62 -17.34
CA THR A 691 -34.76 -20.21 -17.00
C THR A 691 -33.91 -21.45 -16.70
N VAL A 692 -32.83 -21.64 -17.46
CA VAL A 692 -31.82 -22.69 -17.23
C VAL A 692 -30.46 -22.02 -17.00
N GLY A 693 -29.91 -22.13 -15.79
CA GLY A 693 -28.74 -21.34 -15.40
C GLY A 693 -29.04 -19.84 -15.41
N SER A 694 -28.23 -19.04 -16.13
CA SER A 694 -28.44 -17.60 -16.34
C SER A 694 -29.18 -17.24 -17.63
N CYS A 695 -29.47 -18.22 -18.50
CA CYS A 695 -30.15 -17.97 -19.78
C CYS A 695 -31.67 -18.17 -19.60
N THR A 696 -32.46 -17.13 -19.92
CA THR A 696 -33.94 -17.16 -19.90
C THR A 696 -34.48 -17.24 -21.32
N SER A 697 -35.44 -18.13 -21.56
CA SER A 697 -36.10 -18.28 -22.86
C SER A 697 -36.97 -17.05 -23.18
N PRO A 698 -37.26 -16.79 -24.46
CA PRO A 698 -38.37 -15.92 -24.83
C PRO A 698 -39.70 -16.39 -24.20
N PRO A 699 -40.67 -15.49 -23.93
CA PRO A 699 -41.95 -15.87 -23.37
C PRO A 699 -42.85 -16.55 -24.42
N GLY A 700 -43.39 -17.72 -24.09
CA GLY A 700 -44.52 -18.28 -24.81
C GLY A 700 -45.83 -17.75 -24.26
N SER A 701 -46.82 -17.43 -25.10
CA SER A 701 -48.09 -16.86 -24.65
C SER A 701 -49.31 -17.55 -25.29
N THR A 702 -50.43 -17.50 -24.57
CA THR A 702 -51.73 -17.98 -25.06
C THR A 702 -52.85 -17.05 -24.60
N THR A 703 -53.95 -17.03 -25.35
CA THR A 703 -55.10 -16.16 -25.08
C THR A 703 -56.38 -16.98 -24.94
N VAL A 704 -57.14 -16.76 -23.87
CA VAL A 704 -58.44 -17.39 -23.59
C VAL A 704 -59.54 -16.32 -23.59
N THR A 705 -60.57 -16.46 -24.43
CA THR A 705 -61.65 -15.48 -24.56
C THR A 705 -62.95 -15.97 -23.90
N ILE A 706 -63.58 -15.15 -23.06
CA ILE A 706 -64.86 -15.38 -22.38
C ILE A 706 -65.94 -14.43 -22.93
N SER A 707 -67.05 -14.92 -23.52
CA SER A 707 -68.04 -14.08 -24.23
C SER A 707 -69.43 -13.92 -23.54
N PRO A 708 -70.11 -12.76 -23.69
CA PRO A 708 -71.49 -12.50 -23.22
C PRO A 708 -72.60 -12.99 -24.21
N SER A 709 -73.88 -12.91 -23.84
CA SER A 709 -75.05 -13.29 -24.68
C SER A 709 -75.63 -12.10 -25.50
N LEU A 710 -76.16 -12.30 -26.74
CA LEU A 710 -76.53 -11.26 -27.75
C LEU A 710 -78.01 -10.71 -27.72
N VAL A 711 -78.28 -9.47 -28.23
CA VAL A 711 -79.61 -8.77 -28.31
C VAL A 711 -80.15 -8.61 -29.76
N SER A 712 -81.48 -8.63 -30.01
CA SER A 712 -82.13 -8.52 -31.35
C SER A 712 -83.15 -7.35 -31.53
N GLY A 713 -83.30 -6.78 -32.75
CA GLY A 713 -84.22 -5.64 -33.09
C GLY A 713 -84.32 -5.30 -34.61
N SER A 714 -85.19 -4.36 -35.04
CA SER A 714 -85.41 -3.95 -36.45
C SER A 714 -85.01 -2.49 -36.72
N PHE A 715 -83.72 -2.28 -37.01
CA PHE A 715 -83.11 -0.95 -37.02
C PHE A 715 -83.07 -0.28 -38.40
N ASP A 716 -83.05 1.05 -38.39
CA ASP A 716 -82.73 1.93 -39.52
C ASP A 716 -81.83 3.06 -39.01
N GLY A 717 -80.97 3.61 -39.88
CA GLY A 717 -80.11 4.72 -39.47
C GLY A 717 -79.11 5.11 -40.54
N PHE A 718 -78.57 6.32 -40.42
CA PHE A 718 -77.72 6.95 -41.43
C PHE A 718 -76.71 7.91 -40.77
N VAL A 719 -75.50 8.01 -41.32
CA VAL A 719 -74.48 9.01 -40.92
C VAL A 719 -74.46 10.16 -41.91
N ASN A 720 -74.70 11.38 -41.43
CA ASN A 720 -74.94 12.55 -42.29
C ASN A 720 -73.72 13.47 -42.43
N GLY A 721 -72.65 13.32 -41.64
CA GLY A 721 -71.41 14.08 -41.83
C GLY A 721 -70.38 13.95 -40.71
N ALA A 722 -69.12 14.24 -41.05
CA ALA A 722 -67.96 14.34 -40.16
C ALA A 722 -67.11 15.56 -40.56
N ASP A 723 -66.76 16.41 -39.60
CA ASP A 723 -65.83 17.54 -39.78
C ASP A 723 -65.01 17.75 -38.49
N CYS A 724 -64.01 18.64 -38.50
CA CYS A 724 -63.11 18.88 -37.35
C CYS A 724 -63.80 19.43 -36.09
N SER A 725 -65.12 19.63 -36.12
CA SER A 725 -65.92 20.00 -34.97
C SER A 725 -66.87 18.88 -34.53
N THR A 726 -67.52 18.13 -35.43
CA THR A 726 -68.55 17.14 -35.06
C THR A 726 -68.66 15.92 -36.01
N PHE A 727 -69.10 14.78 -35.46
CA PHE A 727 -69.59 13.58 -36.16
C PHE A 727 -71.08 13.36 -35.86
N ARG A 728 -71.93 13.25 -36.89
CA ARG A 728 -73.39 13.35 -36.72
C ARG A 728 -74.20 12.42 -37.63
N GLY A 729 -75.34 11.95 -37.15
CA GLY A 729 -76.23 11.01 -37.85
C GLY A 729 -77.56 10.79 -37.14
N TRP A 730 -78.26 9.70 -37.47
CA TRP A 730 -79.50 9.28 -36.80
C TRP A 730 -79.69 7.76 -36.79
N ALA A 731 -80.37 7.23 -35.78
CA ALA A 731 -80.71 5.81 -35.64
C ALA A 731 -82.11 5.63 -35.02
N TRP A 732 -82.88 4.69 -35.54
CA TRP A 732 -84.27 4.43 -35.16
C TRP A 732 -84.60 2.94 -35.20
N ASP A 733 -85.32 2.46 -34.19
CA ASP A 733 -85.88 1.11 -34.16
C ASP A 733 -87.35 1.14 -34.56
N ARG A 734 -87.70 0.42 -35.64
CA ARG A 734 -89.09 0.33 -36.13
C ARG A 734 -90.03 -0.27 -35.10
N ASN A 735 -89.52 -1.11 -34.20
CA ASN A 735 -90.31 -1.79 -33.18
C ASN A 735 -90.53 -0.92 -31.93
N LYS A 736 -89.79 0.19 -31.79
CA LYS A 736 -89.83 1.10 -30.63
C LYS A 736 -89.86 2.54 -31.10
N VAL A 737 -90.95 2.90 -31.78
CA VAL A 737 -91.04 4.08 -32.65
C VAL A 737 -90.73 5.43 -32.00
N ASN A 738 -90.84 5.59 -30.68
CA ASN A 738 -90.55 6.85 -29.96
C ASN A 738 -89.36 6.75 -28.98
N THR A 739 -88.64 5.62 -28.98
CA THR A 739 -87.52 5.37 -28.06
C THR A 739 -86.18 5.65 -28.75
N PRO A 740 -85.33 6.52 -28.19
CA PRO A 740 -83.97 6.73 -28.68
C PRO A 740 -83.14 5.44 -28.66
N VAL A 741 -82.27 5.26 -29.65
CA VAL A 741 -81.37 4.10 -29.77
C VAL A 741 -79.95 4.53 -29.40
N SER A 742 -79.22 3.70 -28.64
CA SER A 742 -77.79 3.92 -28.36
C SER A 742 -76.94 3.53 -29.57
N VAL A 743 -76.01 4.40 -29.94
CA VAL A 743 -75.16 4.27 -31.12
C VAL A 743 -73.69 4.26 -30.69
N ASP A 744 -72.98 3.18 -31.00
CA ASP A 744 -71.52 3.12 -30.87
C ASP A 744 -70.89 3.86 -32.06
N ILE A 745 -69.96 4.78 -31.78
CA ILE A 745 -69.08 5.43 -32.76
C ILE A 745 -67.76 4.67 -32.75
N LEU A 746 -67.28 4.29 -33.92
CA LEU A 746 -66.06 3.53 -34.09
C LEU A 746 -65.05 4.27 -34.96
N ASP A 747 -63.77 4.18 -34.62
CA ASP A 747 -62.66 4.49 -35.52
C ASP A 747 -61.99 3.17 -35.93
N GLY A 748 -62.13 2.82 -37.21
CA GLY A 748 -61.88 1.45 -37.66
C GLY A 748 -62.73 0.43 -36.89
N PRO A 749 -62.15 -0.63 -36.30
CA PRO A 749 -62.90 -1.65 -35.55
C PRO A 749 -63.20 -1.28 -34.09
N ASN A 750 -62.60 -0.21 -33.56
CA ASN A 750 -62.64 0.12 -32.14
C ASN A 750 -63.80 1.05 -31.82
N VAL A 751 -64.64 0.71 -30.84
CA VAL A 751 -65.66 1.63 -30.31
C VAL A 751 -64.96 2.69 -29.47
N ILE A 752 -65.07 3.95 -29.88
CA ILE A 752 -64.42 5.11 -29.22
C ILE A 752 -65.40 5.96 -28.42
N ALA A 753 -66.70 5.83 -28.69
CA ALA A 753 -67.76 6.45 -27.89
C ALA A 753 -69.09 5.71 -28.09
N THR A 754 -70.00 5.82 -27.13
CA THR A 754 -71.41 5.42 -27.30
C THR A 754 -72.28 6.64 -27.00
N VAL A 755 -73.14 7.03 -27.93
CA VAL A 755 -74.01 8.20 -27.83
C VAL A 755 -75.47 7.81 -27.97
N LEU A 756 -76.36 8.55 -27.31
CA LEU A 756 -77.80 8.36 -27.45
C LEU A 756 -78.30 9.20 -28.62
N ALA A 757 -79.10 8.59 -29.51
CA ALA A 757 -79.71 9.29 -30.63
C ALA A 757 -81.05 9.90 -30.23
N ASP A 758 -81.04 10.95 -29.42
CA ASP A 758 -82.23 11.61 -28.84
C ASP A 758 -82.44 13.06 -29.30
N VAL A 759 -81.59 13.55 -30.22
CA VAL A 759 -81.66 14.91 -30.76
C VAL A 759 -82.83 15.02 -31.74
N PHE A 760 -83.69 16.04 -31.54
CA PHE A 760 -84.82 16.30 -32.42
C PHE A 760 -84.38 16.83 -33.78
N ARG A 761 -84.93 16.25 -34.86
CA ARG A 761 -84.77 16.70 -36.23
C ARG A 761 -86.12 16.70 -36.94
N GLN A 762 -86.52 17.87 -37.46
CA GLN A 762 -87.82 18.06 -38.11
C GLN A 762 -87.99 17.18 -39.35
N ASP A 763 -86.91 16.91 -40.08
CA ASP A 763 -86.92 16.04 -41.25
C ASP A 763 -87.17 14.57 -40.91
N LEU A 764 -86.67 14.09 -39.76
CA LEU A 764 -86.93 12.72 -39.28
C LEU A 764 -88.40 12.54 -38.88
N GLN A 765 -88.99 13.54 -38.22
CA GLN A 765 -90.43 13.53 -37.90
C GLN A 765 -91.28 13.54 -39.18
N THR A 766 -90.92 14.38 -40.15
CA THR A 766 -91.62 14.48 -41.45
C THR A 766 -91.50 13.18 -42.26
N ALA A 767 -90.39 12.45 -42.12
CA ALA A 767 -90.15 11.14 -42.73
C ALA A 767 -90.81 9.96 -41.97
N GLY A 768 -91.67 10.22 -40.98
CA GLY A 768 -92.41 9.20 -40.22
C GLY A 768 -91.57 8.44 -39.18
N LYS A 769 -90.38 8.94 -38.82
CA LYS A 769 -89.52 8.33 -37.78
C LYS A 769 -89.93 8.86 -36.41
N GLY A 770 -91.06 8.37 -35.90
CA GLY A 770 -91.53 8.64 -34.54
C GLY A 770 -91.73 10.13 -34.22
N ASN A 771 -91.34 10.52 -33.01
CA ASN A 771 -91.41 11.89 -32.51
C ASN A 771 -90.27 12.81 -33.05
N GLY A 772 -89.44 12.33 -33.98
CA GLY A 772 -88.32 13.08 -34.56
C GLY A 772 -87.06 13.15 -33.70
N LYS A 773 -87.06 12.60 -32.47
CA LYS A 773 -85.90 12.58 -31.54
C LYS A 773 -85.04 11.33 -31.75
N HIS A 774 -84.42 11.24 -32.92
CA HIS A 774 -83.65 10.07 -33.34
C HIS A 774 -82.27 10.40 -33.90
N ALA A 775 -81.81 11.65 -33.77
CA ALA A 775 -80.51 12.08 -34.27
C ALA A 775 -79.45 12.10 -33.16
N PHE A 776 -78.17 12.03 -33.53
CA PHE A 776 -77.02 12.22 -32.64
C PHE A 776 -76.00 13.18 -33.28
N SER A 777 -75.27 13.88 -32.41
CA SER A 777 -74.13 14.73 -32.79
C SER A 777 -73.07 14.64 -31.71
N TRP A 778 -71.86 14.22 -32.09
CA TRP A 778 -70.73 13.98 -31.20
C TRP A 778 -69.58 14.92 -31.55
N PRO A 779 -69.06 15.75 -30.61
CA PRO A 779 -67.95 16.65 -30.89
C PRO A 779 -66.63 15.88 -31.06
N ILE A 780 -65.80 16.26 -32.04
CA ILE A 780 -64.51 15.61 -32.29
C ILE A 780 -63.50 15.99 -31.20
N PRO A 781 -62.98 15.02 -30.42
CA PRO A 781 -62.01 15.28 -29.36
C PRO A 781 -60.64 15.69 -29.92
N ALA A 782 -59.83 16.36 -29.09
CA ALA A 782 -58.48 16.78 -29.48
C ALA A 782 -57.56 15.63 -29.91
N SER A 783 -57.82 14.41 -29.40
CA SER A 783 -57.09 13.20 -29.79
C SER A 783 -57.28 12.77 -31.24
N LEU A 784 -58.31 13.31 -31.94
CA LEU A 784 -58.53 13.09 -33.38
C LEU A 784 -58.13 14.34 -34.20
N LYS A 785 -57.34 15.26 -33.62
CA LYS A 785 -56.80 16.47 -34.26
C LYS A 785 -55.27 16.47 -34.29
N ASP A 786 -54.71 15.33 -34.66
CA ASP A 786 -53.29 15.01 -34.71
C ASP A 786 -52.65 15.18 -36.10
N GLY A 787 -53.44 15.55 -37.12
CA GLY A 787 -53.04 15.70 -38.50
C GLY A 787 -53.06 14.40 -39.31
N LEU A 788 -53.57 13.29 -38.76
CA LEU A 788 -53.67 11.98 -39.43
C LEU A 788 -55.11 11.70 -39.92
N PRO A 789 -55.29 10.81 -40.92
CA PRO A 789 -56.62 10.38 -41.39
C PRO A 789 -57.29 9.33 -40.49
N HIS A 790 -58.53 9.60 -40.07
CA HIS A 790 -59.41 8.71 -39.30
C HIS A 790 -60.65 8.30 -40.11
N ASN A 791 -61.18 7.08 -39.88
CA ASN A 791 -62.36 6.54 -40.59
C ASN A 791 -63.47 6.20 -39.59
N LEU A 792 -64.38 7.15 -39.37
CA LEU A 792 -65.42 7.05 -38.35
C LEU A 792 -66.67 6.34 -38.88
N SER A 793 -67.14 5.31 -38.20
CA SER A 793 -68.39 4.59 -38.47
C SER A 793 -69.32 4.58 -37.26
N ALA A 794 -70.60 4.26 -37.47
CA ALA A 794 -71.58 4.15 -36.38
C ALA A 794 -72.40 2.86 -36.49
N ARG A 795 -72.71 2.21 -35.34
CA ARG A 795 -73.62 1.04 -35.29
C ARG A 795 -74.57 1.12 -34.09
N VAL A 796 -75.66 0.37 -34.13
CA VAL A 796 -76.55 0.23 -32.96
C VAL A 796 -75.87 -0.62 -31.88
N ALA A 797 -75.71 -0.05 -30.69
CA ALA A 797 -74.98 -0.66 -29.58
C ALA A 797 -75.58 -2.01 -29.18
N GLY A 798 -74.73 -3.03 -28.96
CA GLY A 798 -75.16 -4.39 -28.61
C GLY A 798 -75.76 -5.20 -29.77
N SER A 799 -75.62 -4.74 -31.02
CA SER A 799 -76.04 -5.43 -32.24
C SER A 799 -74.97 -5.39 -33.34
N SER A 800 -75.15 -6.15 -34.42
CA SER A 800 -74.31 -6.07 -35.63
C SER A 800 -74.78 -5.05 -36.66
N PHE A 801 -75.80 -4.22 -36.36
CA PHE A 801 -76.40 -3.30 -37.32
C PHE A 801 -75.60 -1.99 -37.46
N ILE A 802 -74.86 -1.83 -38.56
CA ILE A 802 -74.10 -0.61 -38.91
C ILE A 802 -75.02 0.40 -39.62
N LEU A 803 -74.93 1.67 -39.23
CA LEU A 803 -75.68 2.77 -39.83
C LEU A 803 -75.23 3.01 -41.27
N LYS A 804 -76.20 3.29 -42.15
CA LYS A 804 -75.95 3.54 -43.58
C LYS A 804 -75.04 4.76 -43.76
N ASP A 805 -74.25 4.74 -44.83
CA ASP A 805 -73.28 5.80 -45.20
C ASP A 805 -72.12 5.98 -44.21
N SER A 806 -71.86 4.93 -43.41
CA SER A 806 -70.60 4.72 -42.68
C SER A 806 -69.62 3.91 -43.54
N PRO A 807 -68.29 4.14 -43.46
CA PRO A 807 -67.58 5.15 -42.65
C PRO A 807 -67.45 6.54 -43.33
N LYS A 808 -67.09 7.57 -42.56
CA LYS A 808 -66.69 8.91 -43.01
C LYS A 808 -65.24 9.23 -42.62
N ALA A 809 -64.46 9.81 -43.53
CA ALA A 809 -63.07 10.18 -43.31
C ALA A 809 -62.90 11.57 -42.65
N LEU A 810 -61.86 11.77 -41.82
CA LEU A 810 -61.58 13.01 -41.07
C LEU A 810 -60.06 13.26 -40.87
N ILE A 811 -59.56 14.51 -41.05
CA ILE A 811 -58.15 14.96 -40.79
C ILE A 811 -58.14 16.39 -40.20
N CYS A 812 -57.44 16.66 -39.09
CA CYS A 812 -57.40 17.99 -38.41
C CYS A 812 -56.05 18.27 -37.69
N VAL A 813 -55.51 19.51 -37.63
CA VAL A 813 -54.16 19.85 -37.07
C VAL A 813 -54.21 20.96 -35.98
N GLY A 814 -53.34 20.94 -34.94
CA GLY A 814 -53.18 21.97 -33.88
C GLY A 814 -51.75 22.55 -33.72
N THR A 815 -51.57 23.72 -33.07
CA THR A 815 -50.32 24.55 -33.06
C THR A 815 -49.68 24.82 -31.67
N GLY A 816 -48.35 24.64 -31.44
CA GLY A 816 -47.64 25.13 -30.23
C GLY A 816 -46.08 25.02 -30.13
N THR A 817 -45.42 26.17 -29.85
CA THR A 817 -44.20 26.62 -29.07
C THR A 817 -42.85 25.85 -28.87
N PRO A 818 -41.72 26.56 -28.52
CA PRO A 818 -40.32 26.07 -28.60
C PRO A 818 -39.90 25.01 -27.58
N GLU A 819 -38.86 24.25 -27.94
CA GLU A 819 -38.43 22.98 -27.32
C GLU A 819 -37.62 23.15 -26.02
N ASN A 820 -37.98 22.36 -25.01
CA ASN A 820 -37.31 22.22 -23.71
C ASN A 820 -35.89 21.60 -23.86
N LYS A 821 -34.95 21.83 -22.94
CA LYS A 821 -33.63 21.16 -22.91
C LYS A 821 -33.48 20.28 -21.67
N ALA A 822 -32.71 19.19 -21.78
CA ALA A 822 -32.58 18.22 -20.69
C ALA A 822 -31.64 18.70 -19.56
N PRO A 823 -31.86 18.25 -18.30
CA PRO A 823 -30.99 18.54 -17.16
C PRO A 823 -29.51 18.11 -17.38
N VAL A 824 -28.56 18.79 -16.73
CA VAL A 824 -27.10 18.54 -16.87
C VAL A 824 -26.55 17.75 -15.67
N ALA A 825 -25.81 16.67 -15.95
CA ALA A 825 -25.23 15.77 -14.95
C ALA A 825 -23.95 16.35 -14.28
N PRO A 826 -23.66 15.99 -13.00
CA PRO A 826 -22.45 16.44 -12.30
C PRO A 826 -21.15 15.78 -12.79
N SER A 827 -20.04 16.53 -12.82
CA SER A 827 -18.67 16.08 -13.18
C SER A 827 -17.63 16.77 -12.25
N PRO A 828 -16.60 16.08 -11.72
CA PRO A 828 -16.12 14.74 -12.10
C PRO A 828 -16.61 13.54 -11.25
N THR A 829 -17.45 13.75 -10.22
CA THR A 829 -17.83 12.67 -9.28
C THR A 829 -19.32 12.69 -8.95
N VAL A 830 -20.00 11.53 -9.09
CA VAL A 830 -21.46 11.39 -8.85
C VAL A 830 -21.80 11.11 -7.37
N LEU A 831 -20.85 10.60 -6.58
CA LEU A 831 -20.96 10.31 -5.14
C LEU A 831 -19.98 11.13 -4.30
N ILE A 832 -20.36 11.46 -3.06
CA ILE A 832 -19.51 12.17 -2.08
C ILE A 832 -18.74 11.19 -1.16
N ALA A 833 -19.05 9.89 -1.18
CA ALA A 833 -18.45 8.85 -0.31
C ALA A 833 -18.30 7.48 -1.06
N PRO A 834 -17.68 6.43 -0.47
CA PRO A 834 -16.92 5.40 -1.21
C PRO A 834 -17.72 4.58 -2.23
N LEU A 835 -17.07 4.21 -3.34
CA LEU A 835 -17.61 3.42 -4.46
C LEU A 835 -17.68 1.90 -4.20
N ALA A 836 -17.41 1.45 -2.97
CA ALA A 836 -17.43 0.04 -2.60
C ALA A 836 -18.21 -0.22 -1.30
N ALA A 837 -19.09 -1.22 -1.33
CA ALA A 837 -19.89 -1.75 -0.22
C ALA A 837 -19.54 -3.23 0.01
N GLN A 838 -20.14 -3.87 1.01
CA GLN A 838 -19.94 -5.30 1.29
C GLN A 838 -21.25 -5.95 1.75
N VAL A 839 -21.54 -7.16 1.28
CA VAL A 839 -22.77 -7.87 1.65
C VAL A 839 -22.84 -8.08 3.16
N GLY A 840 -23.99 -7.73 3.75
CA GLY A 840 -24.23 -7.83 5.18
C GLY A 840 -23.70 -6.65 6.00
N VAL A 841 -23.15 -5.61 5.35
CA VAL A 841 -22.53 -4.44 6.00
C VAL A 841 -23.30 -3.15 5.66
N PRO A 842 -23.70 -2.32 6.64
CA PRO A 842 -24.35 -1.05 6.36
C PRO A 842 -23.51 -0.12 5.48
N PHE A 843 -24.09 0.30 4.36
CA PHE A 843 -23.52 1.23 3.38
C PHE A 843 -24.31 2.54 3.39
N SER A 844 -23.62 3.67 3.22
CA SER A 844 -24.22 4.99 3.03
C SER A 844 -23.40 5.84 2.06
N GLY A 845 -24.04 6.45 1.05
CA GLY A 845 -23.41 7.35 0.09
C GLY A 845 -24.39 8.40 -0.41
N THR A 846 -23.93 9.65 -0.63
CA THR A 846 -24.81 10.76 -1.07
C THR A 846 -24.54 11.12 -2.53
N LEU A 847 -25.59 11.24 -3.34
CA LEU A 847 -25.50 11.63 -4.75
C LEU A 847 -25.48 13.15 -4.92
N VAL A 848 -24.63 13.61 -5.84
CA VAL A 848 -24.53 15.02 -6.24
C VAL A 848 -25.76 15.41 -7.08
N ALA A 849 -26.22 16.66 -6.97
CA ALA A 849 -27.38 17.13 -7.71
C ALA A 849 -27.05 17.43 -9.20
N PHE A 850 -28.00 17.17 -10.09
CA PHE A 850 -28.01 17.72 -11.46
C PHE A 850 -28.34 19.22 -11.44
N THR A 851 -27.99 19.93 -12.50
CA THR A 851 -28.36 21.35 -12.72
C THR A 851 -29.25 21.48 -13.95
N ASP A 852 -30.32 22.28 -13.88
CA ASP A 852 -31.21 22.53 -15.02
C ASP A 852 -30.87 23.84 -15.75
N PRO A 853 -30.68 23.84 -17.09
CA PRO A 853 -30.35 25.07 -17.84
C PRO A 853 -31.45 26.14 -17.78
N GLU A 854 -32.71 25.72 -17.64
CA GLU A 854 -33.89 26.60 -17.55
C GLU A 854 -34.33 26.88 -16.10
N GLY A 855 -33.64 26.30 -15.11
CA GLY A 855 -33.89 26.49 -13.68
C GLY A 855 -35.15 25.78 -13.15
N GLN A 856 -35.68 24.81 -13.88
CA GLN A 856 -36.86 24.04 -13.49
C GLN A 856 -36.61 23.10 -12.31
N PRO A 857 -37.64 22.78 -11.51
CA PRO A 857 -37.53 21.80 -10.43
C PRO A 857 -37.19 20.40 -10.98
N LEU A 858 -36.19 19.75 -10.40
CA LEU A 858 -35.74 18.43 -10.84
C LEU A 858 -36.33 17.30 -10.00
N MET A 859 -36.91 16.31 -10.67
CA MET A 859 -37.33 15.02 -10.11
C MET A 859 -36.23 13.99 -10.36
N TYR A 860 -35.72 13.37 -9.28
CA TYR A 860 -34.63 12.41 -9.35
C TYR A 860 -35.14 10.96 -9.35
N ALA A 861 -34.46 10.10 -10.12
CA ALA A 861 -34.64 8.65 -10.08
C ALA A 861 -33.30 7.92 -10.07
N LEU A 862 -33.27 6.73 -9.49
CA LEU A 862 -32.08 5.87 -9.38
C LEU A 862 -32.52 4.43 -9.59
N SER A 863 -31.87 3.74 -10.52
CA SER A 863 -32.10 2.32 -10.80
C SER A 863 -30.79 1.52 -10.74
N GLY A 864 -30.90 0.20 -10.55
CA GLY A 864 -29.75 -0.71 -10.50
C GLY A 864 -29.17 -0.92 -9.10
N LEU A 865 -29.82 -0.40 -8.04
CA LEU A 865 -29.39 -0.64 -6.66
C LEU A 865 -29.40 -2.15 -6.36
N PRO A 866 -28.34 -2.69 -5.71
CA PRO A 866 -28.36 -4.06 -5.21
C PRO A 866 -29.41 -4.23 -4.13
N ASP A 867 -29.96 -5.44 -4.04
CA ASP A 867 -30.88 -5.82 -2.96
C ASP A 867 -30.29 -5.43 -1.60
N GLY A 868 -31.14 -4.82 -0.76
CA GLY A 868 -30.76 -4.37 0.58
C GLY A 868 -30.24 -2.92 0.67
N LEU A 869 -29.99 -2.23 -0.45
CA LEU A 869 -29.81 -0.77 -0.48
C LEU A 869 -31.08 -0.05 -0.91
N THR A 870 -31.31 1.12 -0.33
CA THR A 870 -32.43 2.02 -0.66
C THR A 870 -31.92 3.43 -0.89
N ILE A 871 -32.68 4.27 -1.58
CA ILE A 871 -32.37 5.68 -1.82
C ILE A 871 -33.45 6.55 -1.18
N ASN A 872 -33.06 7.56 -0.40
CA ASN A 872 -33.96 8.63 -0.02
C ASN A 872 -33.81 9.77 -1.04
N MET A 873 -34.81 9.93 -1.91
CA MET A 873 -34.77 10.90 -3.00
C MET A 873 -34.81 12.36 -2.53
N THR A 874 -35.22 12.64 -1.29
CA THR A 874 -35.30 14.00 -0.76
C THR A 874 -33.92 14.54 -0.41
N ASN A 875 -33.05 13.70 0.18
CA ASN A 875 -31.69 14.07 0.55
C ASN A 875 -30.61 13.43 -0.34
N ARG A 876 -31.02 12.60 -1.32
CA ARG A 876 -30.17 11.88 -2.28
C ARG A 876 -29.18 10.90 -1.64
N VAL A 877 -29.50 10.37 -0.47
CA VAL A 877 -28.64 9.42 0.25
C VAL A 877 -29.07 8.00 -0.07
N ILE A 878 -28.16 7.22 -0.65
CA ILE A 878 -28.24 5.76 -0.73
C ILE A 878 -27.84 5.22 0.64
N SER A 879 -28.69 4.39 1.24
CA SER A 879 -28.40 3.73 2.52
C SER A 879 -29.05 2.36 2.62
N GLY A 880 -28.41 1.43 3.33
CA GLY A 880 -28.96 0.11 3.60
C GLY A 880 -27.86 -0.92 3.83
N ILE A 881 -28.22 -2.20 3.83
CA ILE A 881 -27.28 -3.32 3.98
C ILE A 881 -27.41 -4.17 2.72
N PRO A 882 -26.45 -4.16 1.78
CA PRO A 882 -26.58 -4.91 0.57
C PRO A 882 -26.56 -6.42 0.88
N THR A 883 -27.38 -7.20 0.20
CA THR A 883 -27.52 -8.65 0.43
C THR A 883 -26.90 -9.51 -0.67
N VAL A 884 -26.44 -8.88 -1.77
CA VAL A 884 -25.89 -9.56 -2.94
C VAL A 884 -24.58 -8.91 -3.36
N ALA A 885 -23.57 -9.74 -3.62
CA ALA A 885 -22.22 -9.31 -4.00
C ALA A 885 -22.12 -9.18 -5.53
N GLY A 886 -21.32 -8.24 -5.99
CA GLY A 886 -21.09 -8.01 -7.41
C GLY A 886 -20.82 -6.54 -7.73
N ASN A 887 -20.59 -6.26 -9.00
CA ASN A 887 -20.46 -4.90 -9.50
C ASN A 887 -21.81 -4.47 -10.07
N PHE A 888 -22.42 -3.45 -9.46
CA PHE A 888 -23.72 -2.92 -9.85
C PHE A 888 -23.50 -1.61 -10.58
N VAL A 889 -24.01 -1.50 -11.81
CA VAL A 889 -24.01 -0.22 -12.54
C VAL A 889 -25.29 0.52 -12.14
N LEU A 890 -25.14 1.60 -11.38
CA LEU A 890 -26.27 2.43 -10.96
C LEU A 890 -26.53 3.49 -12.01
N THR A 891 -27.77 3.65 -12.44
CA THR A 891 -28.21 4.72 -13.35
C THR A 891 -29.00 5.75 -12.56
N TYR A 892 -28.44 6.94 -12.45
CA TYR A 892 -29.01 8.08 -11.72
C TYR A 892 -29.46 9.15 -12.73
N SER A 893 -30.73 9.54 -12.66
CA SER A 893 -31.34 10.48 -13.59
C SER A 893 -32.05 11.63 -12.91
N ALA A 894 -32.18 12.72 -13.65
CA ALA A 894 -33.00 13.87 -13.29
C ALA A 894 -33.93 14.23 -14.46
N ASN A 895 -35.19 14.52 -14.15
CA ASN A 895 -36.23 14.95 -15.08
C ASN A 895 -36.80 16.30 -14.63
N ASP A 896 -36.98 17.25 -15.54
CA ASP A 896 -37.51 18.60 -15.31
C ASP A 896 -39.03 18.71 -15.52
N GLY A 897 -39.72 17.58 -15.70
CA GLY A 897 -41.13 17.50 -16.09
C GLY A 897 -41.36 17.24 -17.59
N VAL A 898 -40.33 17.34 -18.44
CA VAL A 898 -40.42 17.16 -19.90
C VAL A 898 -39.28 16.30 -20.46
N LEU A 899 -38.02 16.61 -20.15
CA LEU A 899 -36.83 15.88 -20.60
C LEU A 899 -36.04 15.29 -19.42
N THR A 900 -35.38 14.17 -19.68
CA THR A 900 -34.59 13.43 -18.68
C THR A 900 -33.15 13.30 -19.16
N ASN A 901 -32.20 13.47 -18.24
CA ASN A 901 -30.81 13.07 -18.47
C ASN A 901 -30.34 12.13 -17.36
N SER A 902 -29.38 11.26 -17.65
CA SER A 902 -28.90 10.23 -16.74
C SER A 902 -27.40 10.02 -16.81
N VAL A 903 -26.79 9.68 -15.69
CA VAL A 903 -25.40 9.24 -15.59
C VAL A 903 -25.34 7.87 -14.93
N SER A 904 -24.44 7.02 -15.41
CA SER A 904 -24.20 5.71 -14.82
C SER A 904 -22.85 5.65 -14.13
N PHE A 905 -22.80 5.03 -12.95
CA PHE A 905 -21.56 4.83 -12.20
C PHE A 905 -21.57 3.46 -11.51
N PRO A 906 -20.40 2.82 -11.33
CA PRO A 906 -20.32 1.52 -10.68
C PRO A 906 -20.36 1.64 -9.15
N LEU A 907 -21.08 0.72 -8.51
CA LEU A 907 -20.99 0.39 -7.08
C LEU A 907 -20.53 -1.05 -6.95
N THR A 908 -19.36 -1.28 -6.34
CA THR A 908 -18.85 -2.64 -6.10
C THR A 908 -19.31 -3.12 -4.73
N VAL A 909 -20.13 -4.17 -4.64
CA VAL A 909 -20.46 -4.84 -3.38
C VAL A 909 -19.61 -6.10 -3.24
N ASN A 910 -18.70 -6.12 -2.28
CA ASN A 910 -17.88 -7.29 -1.98
C ASN A 910 -18.71 -8.43 -1.34
N PRO A 911 -18.35 -9.72 -1.51
CA PRO A 911 -19.03 -10.86 -0.90
C PRO A 911 -19.21 -10.78 0.62
N ALA A 912 -20.27 -11.44 1.11
CA ALA A 912 -20.52 -11.59 2.54
C ALA A 912 -19.39 -12.43 3.12
N SER A 913 -18.79 -11.99 4.21
CA SER A 913 -17.75 -12.80 4.86
C SER A 913 -18.40 -14.06 5.45
N THR A 914 -18.15 -15.24 4.87
CA THR A 914 -18.79 -16.52 5.25
C THR A 914 -18.14 -17.19 6.46
N THR A 915 -17.24 -16.49 7.15
CA THR A 915 -16.64 -16.94 8.40
C THR A 915 -16.81 -15.82 9.42
N THR A 916 -17.19 -16.18 10.65
CA THR A 916 -16.87 -15.33 11.80
C THR A 916 -15.40 -14.97 11.65
N VAL A 917 -15.11 -13.68 11.52
CA VAL A 917 -13.76 -13.19 11.28
C VAL A 917 -12.94 -13.56 12.52
N THR A 918 -12.24 -14.68 12.45
CA THR A 918 -11.29 -15.16 13.47
C THR A 918 -9.90 -14.73 13.05
N GLY A 919 -9.30 -13.87 13.84
CA GLY A 919 -7.95 -13.35 13.63
C GLY A 919 -7.35 -12.95 14.97
N SER A 920 -6.04 -12.73 14.97
CA SER A 920 -5.32 -12.29 16.17
C SER A 920 -5.27 -10.76 16.16
N PHE A 921 -6.45 -10.17 16.38
CA PHE A 921 -6.66 -8.73 16.21
C PHE A 921 -6.05 -7.92 17.35
N GLU A 922 -5.49 -6.79 16.95
CA GLU A 922 -5.15 -5.70 17.85
C GLU A 922 -5.60 -4.39 17.25
N GLY A 923 -6.36 -3.58 17.99
CA GLY A 923 -6.77 -2.26 17.51
C GLY A 923 -7.38 -1.38 18.59
N TYR A 924 -7.33 -0.08 18.35
CA TYR A 924 -7.81 0.96 19.25
C TYR A 924 -8.77 1.91 18.54
N LEU A 925 -9.73 2.43 19.30
CA LEU A 925 -10.50 3.62 18.97
C LEU A 925 -9.79 4.83 19.58
N ASP A 926 -8.94 5.48 18.80
CA ASP A 926 -8.07 6.55 19.31
C ASP A 926 -8.89 7.81 19.67
N LYS A 927 -9.79 8.24 18.77
CA LYS A 927 -10.48 9.54 18.90
C LYS A 927 -11.88 9.53 18.29
N VAL A 928 -12.81 10.22 18.95
CA VAL A 928 -14.20 10.39 18.53
C VAL A 928 -14.55 11.88 18.59
N GLU A 929 -14.76 12.52 17.44
CA GLU A 929 -15.03 13.96 17.33
C GLU A 929 -16.05 14.23 16.22
N CYS A 930 -16.73 15.38 16.25
CA CYS A 930 -17.82 15.71 15.30
C CYS A 930 -17.42 15.77 13.82
N GLY A 931 -16.12 15.84 13.53
CA GLY A 931 -15.60 15.67 12.18
C GLY A 931 -15.39 14.20 11.84
N THR A 932 -14.59 13.50 12.64
CA THR A 932 -14.15 12.13 12.35
C THR A 932 -13.99 11.28 13.61
N ILE A 933 -14.24 9.99 13.46
CA ILE A 933 -13.92 8.93 14.40
C ILE A 933 -12.72 8.16 13.83
N ARG A 934 -11.60 8.10 14.55
CA ARG A 934 -10.34 7.53 14.06
C ARG A 934 -9.77 6.52 15.02
N GLY A 935 -8.97 5.62 14.48
CA GLY A 935 -8.24 4.62 15.24
C GLY A 935 -7.38 3.77 14.32
N TRP A 936 -7.04 2.58 14.78
CA TRP A 936 -6.30 1.61 13.99
C TRP A 936 -6.68 0.19 14.36
N VAL A 937 -6.46 -0.74 13.44
CA VAL A 937 -6.64 -2.16 13.69
C VAL A 937 -5.78 -3.02 12.76
N TRP A 938 -5.18 -4.06 13.33
CA TRP A 938 -4.23 -4.94 12.68
C TRP A 938 -4.54 -6.40 13.01
N ASP A 939 -4.36 -7.30 12.04
CA ASP A 939 -4.45 -8.75 12.26
C ASP A 939 -3.04 -9.35 12.21
N ARG A 940 -2.57 -9.89 13.34
CA ARG A 940 -1.26 -10.56 13.42
C ARG A 940 -1.10 -11.68 12.41
N ASN A 941 -2.19 -12.37 12.07
CA ASN A 941 -2.14 -13.53 11.17
C ASN A 941 -2.08 -13.12 9.69
N LYS A 942 -2.39 -11.85 9.39
CA LYS A 942 -2.39 -11.29 8.03
C LYS A 942 -1.72 -9.91 8.07
N PRO A 943 -0.40 -9.86 8.36
CA PRO A 943 0.24 -8.65 8.86
C PRO A 943 0.19 -7.46 7.90
N ASN A 944 0.05 -7.67 6.59
CA ASN A 944 -0.01 -6.58 5.61
C ASN A 944 -1.40 -6.38 5.00
N THR A 945 -2.44 -7.06 5.50
CA THR A 945 -3.80 -6.95 4.98
C THR A 945 -4.61 -5.94 5.80
N PRO A 946 -5.15 -4.87 5.18
CA PRO A 946 -6.03 -3.93 5.86
C PRO A 946 -7.29 -4.61 6.43
N VAL A 947 -7.67 -4.25 7.66
CA VAL A 947 -8.85 -4.79 8.36
C VAL A 947 -9.97 -3.73 8.35
N THR A 948 -11.23 -4.15 8.19
CA THR A 948 -12.37 -3.24 8.17
C THR A 948 -12.98 -3.09 9.57
N VAL A 949 -13.23 -1.86 9.99
CA VAL A 949 -13.82 -1.49 11.28
C VAL A 949 -15.26 -1.05 11.10
N GLU A 950 -16.14 -1.57 11.94
CA GLU A 950 -17.54 -1.14 12.08
C GLU A 950 -17.67 -0.18 13.27
N ILE A 951 -18.32 0.97 13.05
CA ILE A 951 -18.59 2.00 14.06
C ILE A 951 -20.07 1.98 14.44
N TYR A 952 -20.36 1.92 15.74
CA TYR A 952 -21.72 1.75 16.25
C TYR A 952 -21.93 2.43 17.60
N SER A 953 -23.19 2.65 18.00
CA SER A 953 -23.57 3.19 19.31
C SER A 953 -24.50 2.25 20.07
N LYS A 954 -24.48 2.29 21.41
CA LYS A 954 -25.41 1.55 22.27
C LYS A 954 -26.35 2.50 23.00
N THR A 955 -27.63 2.15 23.05
CA THR A 955 -28.58 2.80 23.98
C THR A 955 -28.54 2.14 25.35
N ALA A 956 -29.10 2.77 26.39
CA ALA A 956 -29.11 2.26 27.76
C ALA A 956 -29.77 0.86 27.92
N GLY A 957 -30.54 0.40 26.93
CA GLY A 957 -31.11 -0.94 26.86
C GLY A 957 -30.27 -1.98 26.09
N GLY A 958 -29.04 -1.66 25.68
CA GLY A 958 -28.14 -2.57 25.00
C GLY A 958 -28.37 -2.74 23.49
N VAL A 959 -29.32 -1.99 22.90
CA VAL A 959 -29.58 -2.03 21.45
C VAL A 959 -28.46 -1.31 20.71
N GLU A 960 -27.80 -2.02 19.79
CA GLU A 960 -26.73 -1.52 18.93
C GLU A 960 -27.30 -0.84 17.67
N THR A 961 -26.84 0.38 17.38
CA THR A 961 -27.13 1.10 16.13
C THR A 961 -25.83 1.28 15.36
N ILE A 962 -25.72 0.68 14.18
CA ILE A 962 -24.53 0.77 13.34
C ILE A 962 -24.59 2.05 12.51
N TRP A 963 -23.49 2.81 12.49
CA TRP A 963 -23.39 4.09 11.77
C TRP A 963 -22.58 4.02 10.48
N GLY A 964 -21.78 2.96 10.32
CA GLY A 964 -21.05 2.66 9.09
C GLY A 964 -19.78 1.88 9.36
N SER A 965 -19.00 1.64 8.31
CA SER A 965 -17.71 0.97 8.40
C SER A 965 -16.64 1.67 7.57
N THR A 966 -15.38 1.49 7.93
CA THR A 966 -14.22 2.02 7.19
C THR A 966 -13.09 1.00 7.17
N VAL A 967 -12.31 0.98 6.09
CA VAL A 967 -11.11 0.15 6.00
C VAL A 967 -9.96 0.84 6.74
N ALA A 968 -9.18 0.07 7.49
CA ALA A 968 -7.97 0.55 8.13
C ALA A 968 -6.77 0.40 7.20
N ASN A 969 -6.71 1.24 6.17
CA ASN A 969 -5.69 1.24 5.12
C ASN A 969 -4.90 2.56 5.05
N ILE A 970 -4.89 3.35 6.12
CA ILE A 970 -4.13 4.59 6.21
C ILE A 970 -2.77 4.25 6.83
N PHE A 971 -1.70 4.70 6.17
CA PHE A 971 -0.34 4.56 6.68
C PHE A 971 -0.14 5.42 7.93
N ARG A 972 0.42 4.82 8.97
CA ARG A 972 0.88 5.48 10.17
C ARG A 972 2.27 4.97 10.53
N GLN A 973 3.22 5.89 10.63
CA GLN A 973 4.61 5.58 10.92
C GLN A 973 4.73 4.88 12.28
N ASP A 974 3.98 5.32 13.28
CA ASP A 974 3.96 4.71 14.62
C ASP A 974 3.44 3.26 14.61
N LEU A 975 2.54 2.89 13.69
CA LEU A 975 2.11 1.50 13.53
C LEU A 975 3.17 0.64 12.84
N LYS A 976 3.88 1.20 11.85
CA LYS A 976 5.03 0.52 11.21
C LYS A 976 6.13 0.27 12.24
N ASP A 977 6.46 1.28 13.02
CA ASP A 977 7.48 1.24 14.06
C ASP A 977 7.10 0.28 15.20
N ALA A 978 5.79 0.16 15.50
CA ALA A 978 5.25 -0.83 16.44
C ALA A 978 5.13 -2.26 15.86
N GLY A 979 5.74 -2.54 14.70
CA GLY A 979 5.78 -3.86 14.07
C GLY A 979 4.44 -4.34 13.51
N LYS A 980 3.47 -3.43 13.30
CA LYS A 980 2.17 -3.75 12.70
C LYS A 980 2.32 -3.76 11.18
N GLY A 981 2.92 -4.84 10.66
CA GLY A 981 3.08 -5.07 9.22
C GLY A 981 3.75 -3.91 8.48
N ASN A 982 3.11 -3.45 7.40
CA ASN A 982 3.58 -2.35 6.57
C ASN A 982 3.19 -0.95 7.10
N GLY A 983 2.58 -0.87 8.29
CA GLY A 983 2.09 0.38 8.90
C GLY A 983 0.78 0.91 8.33
N VAL A 984 0.17 0.21 7.37
CA VAL A 984 -1.05 0.64 6.66
C VAL A 984 -2.28 0.03 7.34
N HIS A 985 -2.49 0.42 8.61
CA HIS A 985 -3.49 -0.20 9.50
C HIS A 985 -4.34 0.82 10.28
N ALA A 986 -4.29 2.09 9.90
CA ALA A 986 -5.10 3.14 10.52
C ALA A 986 -6.38 3.42 9.73
N TYR A 987 -7.43 3.89 10.40
CA TYR A 987 -8.69 4.29 9.76
C TYR A 987 -9.16 5.66 10.22
N SER A 988 -9.94 6.32 9.37
CA SER A 988 -10.65 7.56 9.68
C SER A 988 -12.05 7.50 9.10
N PHE A 989 -13.06 7.48 9.97
CA PHE A 989 -14.48 7.44 9.64
C PHE A 989 -15.09 8.83 9.82
N GLU A 990 -15.66 9.43 8.77
CA GLU A 990 -16.33 10.73 8.89
C GLU A 990 -17.67 10.58 9.62
N VAL A 991 -17.98 11.48 10.57
CA VAL A 991 -19.23 11.42 11.34
C VAL A 991 -20.42 11.80 10.46
N PRO A 992 -21.38 10.88 10.22
CA PRO A 992 -22.55 11.16 9.38
C PRO A 992 -23.43 12.27 9.96
N SER A 993 -24.19 12.97 9.11
CA SER A 993 -25.10 14.03 9.52
C SER A 993 -26.18 13.56 10.52
N GLY A 994 -26.57 12.29 10.48
CA GLY A 994 -27.49 11.69 11.46
C GLY A 994 -26.94 11.60 12.90
N LEU A 995 -25.63 11.72 13.08
CA LEU A 995 -24.97 11.85 14.39
C LEU A 995 -24.83 13.31 14.85
N LYS A 996 -25.22 14.28 14.01
CA LYS A 996 -25.08 15.74 14.24
C LYS A 996 -26.42 16.38 14.61
N ASP A 997 -27.16 15.77 15.53
CA ASP A 997 -28.51 16.17 15.95
C ASP A 997 -28.56 16.75 17.38
N GLY A 998 -27.41 16.98 17.99
CA GLY A 998 -27.24 17.51 19.35
C GLY A 998 -27.36 16.46 20.46
N ASN A 999 -27.70 15.21 20.12
CA ASN A 999 -27.85 14.14 21.10
C ASN A 999 -26.49 13.49 21.43
N GLN A 1000 -26.19 13.35 22.73
CA GLN A 1000 -25.00 12.62 23.17
C GLN A 1000 -25.18 11.12 22.96
N ARG A 1001 -24.25 10.49 22.25
CA ARG A 1001 -24.20 9.04 22.03
C ARG A 1001 -22.84 8.49 22.43
N ILE A 1002 -22.81 7.24 22.89
CA ILE A 1002 -21.56 6.54 23.19
C ILE A 1002 -21.16 5.70 21.99
N MET A 1003 -19.96 5.95 21.47
CA MET A 1003 -19.44 5.37 20.23
C MET A 1003 -18.47 4.22 20.51
N TYR A 1004 -18.62 3.15 19.75
CA TYR A 1004 -17.84 1.93 19.82
C TYR A 1004 -17.31 1.58 18.43
N GLY A 1005 -16.17 0.90 18.39
CA GLY A 1005 -15.64 0.26 17.17
C GLY A 1005 -15.46 -1.24 17.37
N ARG A 1006 -15.64 -2.04 16.33
CA ARG A 1006 -15.24 -3.47 16.33
C ARG A 1006 -14.72 -3.89 14.96
N VAL A 1007 -13.94 -4.97 14.91
CA VAL A 1007 -13.56 -5.58 13.63
C VAL A 1007 -14.81 -6.18 12.99
N LEU A 1008 -15.10 -5.74 11.78
CA LEU A 1008 -16.30 -6.10 11.04
C LEU A 1008 -16.40 -7.63 10.84
N GLY A 1009 -17.54 -8.21 11.21
CA GLY A 1009 -17.75 -9.66 11.14
C GLY A 1009 -17.11 -10.48 12.26
N SER A 1010 -16.55 -9.84 13.30
CA SER A 1010 -15.97 -10.50 14.49
C SER A 1010 -16.64 -10.02 15.79
N THR A 1011 -16.34 -10.70 16.91
CA THR A 1011 -16.68 -10.24 18.26
C THR A 1011 -15.61 -9.33 18.89
N TYR A 1012 -14.52 -9.04 18.18
CA TYR A 1012 -13.42 -8.22 18.68
C TYR A 1012 -13.80 -6.73 18.69
N ALA A 1013 -14.16 -6.21 19.86
CA ALA A 1013 -14.31 -4.78 20.09
C ALA A 1013 -12.94 -4.10 20.13
N LEU A 1014 -12.81 -2.96 19.47
CA LEU A 1014 -11.59 -2.16 19.55
C LEU A 1014 -11.39 -1.68 20.97
N LYS A 1015 -10.13 -1.71 21.42
CA LYS A 1015 -9.73 -1.16 22.72
C LYS A 1015 -10.07 0.34 22.76
N ASP A 1016 -10.39 0.85 23.93
CA ASP A 1016 -10.87 2.23 24.17
C ASP A 1016 -12.18 2.62 23.45
N SER A 1017 -12.95 1.64 23.00
CA SER A 1017 -14.35 1.85 22.61
C SER A 1017 -15.21 2.31 23.79
N GLY A 1018 -16.24 3.11 23.54
CA GLY A 1018 -17.11 3.68 24.57
C GLY A 1018 -16.91 5.18 24.80
N LYS A 1019 -16.41 5.92 23.80
CA LYS A 1019 -16.18 7.37 23.91
C LYS A 1019 -17.45 8.16 23.54
N PRO A 1020 -17.79 9.24 24.28
CA PRO A 1020 -18.97 10.05 23.99
C PRO A 1020 -18.79 10.91 22.74
N LEU A 1021 -19.88 11.10 21.99
CA LEU A 1021 -19.99 12.01 20.85
C LEU A 1021 -21.27 12.83 20.99
N THR A 1022 -21.13 14.15 21.04
CA THR A 1022 -22.25 15.12 21.03
C THR A 1022 -21.99 16.17 19.98
N CYS A 1023 -22.82 16.23 18.95
CA CYS A 1023 -22.60 17.10 17.80
C CYS A 1023 -23.87 17.85 17.43
N ASN A 1024 -23.85 19.18 17.47
CA ASN A 1024 -25.00 19.99 17.06
C ASN A 1024 -25.06 20.13 15.54
N ALA A 1025 -26.28 20.24 14.99
CA ALA A 1025 -26.46 20.58 13.59
C ALA A 1025 -25.87 21.98 13.31
N PRO A 1026 -25.16 22.18 12.18
CA PRO A 1026 -24.43 23.41 11.96
C PRO A 1026 -25.37 24.60 11.69
N THR A 1027 -25.49 25.51 12.66
CA THR A 1027 -25.84 26.92 12.40
C THR A 1027 -24.65 27.61 11.74
N ARG A 1028 -24.85 28.24 10.57
CA ARG A 1028 -23.77 28.93 9.84
C ARG A 1028 -23.10 30.00 10.72
N LEU A 1029 -21.81 29.81 10.95
CA LEU A 1029 -20.78 30.84 11.09
C LEU A 1029 -19.45 30.23 10.66
N SER A 1030 -18.68 31.00 9.89
CA SER A 1030 -17.46 30.62 9.19
C SER A 1030 -16.25 30.47 10.14
N ALA A 1031 -15.16 29.88 9.61
CA ALA A 1031 -13.80 29.64 10.15
C ALA A 1031 -13.58 28.23 10.75
N GLU A 1032 -12.57 27.42 10.37
CA GLU A 1032 -11.34 27.66 9.60
C GLU A 1032 -10.91 26.41 8.82
N THR A 1033 -10.79 26.51 7.50
CA THR A 1033 -9.81 25.74 6.72
C THR A 1033 -8.46 26.42 6.90
N GLY A 1034 -7.54 25.81 7.65
CA GLY A 1034 -6.16 26.27 7.65
C GLY A 1034 -5.58 26.13 6.24
N SER A 1035 -5.33 27.25 5.56
CA SER A 1035 -4.68 27.29 4.24
C SER A 1035 -3.34 26.54 4.24
N ALA A 1036 -2.97 25.94 3.12
CA ALA A 1036 -1.64 25.34 2.93
C ALA A 1036 -0.55 26.41 3.13
N LEU A 1037 0.58 26.03 3.74
CA LEU A 1037 1.73 26.92 3.91
C LEU A 1037 2.32 27.19 2.52
N GLN A 1038 2.34 28.45 2.09
CA GLN A 1038 2.85 28.90 0.79
C GLN A 1038 3.99 29.88 1.02
N VAL A 1039 5.09 29.70 0.30
CA VAL A 1039 6.29 30.53 0.41
C VAL A 1039 6.65 31.03 -0.99
N THR A 1040 6.69 32.34 -1.17
CA THR A 1040 7.02 32.99 -2.45
C THR A 1040 8.23 33.90 -2.25
N VAL A 1041 9.26 33.74 -3.07
CA VAL A 1041 10.43 34.63 -3.10
C VAL A 1041 10.12 35.78 -4.04
N LEU A 1042 10.12 37.00 -3.52
CA LEU A 1042 9.84 38.21 -4.29
C LEU A 1042 11.14 38.67 -4.97
N GLY A 1043 11.17 38.59 -6.30
CA GLY A 1043 12.31 39.03 -7.11
C GLY A 1043 13.43 38.00 -7.24
N ASN A 1044 13.13 36.77 -7.70
CA ASN A 1044 14.12 35.73 -8.01
C ASN A 1044 14.44 35.75 -9.53
N PRO A 1045 15.65 36.12 -9.99
CA PRO A 1045 16.91 36.19 -9.23
C PRO A 1045 17.08 37.44 -8.35
N VAL A 1046 17.63 37.26 -7.15
CA VAL A 1046 17.86 38.29 -6.12
C VAL A 1046 19.26 38.90 -6.24
N SER A 1047 19.44 40.16 -5.81
CA SER A 1047 20.76 40.81 -5.72
C SER A 1047 21.33 40.72 -4.29
N ASP A 1048 21.17 41.78 -3.49
CA ASP A 1048 21.76 41.90 -2.16
C ASP A 1048 20.81 41.48 -1.04
N GLN A 1049 19.53 41.31 -1.34
CA GLN A 1049 18.52 40.89 -0.37
C GLN A 1049 17.53 39.89 -0.95
N VAL A 1050 17.15 38.92 -0.13
CA VAL A 1050 16.05 38.00 -0.40
C VAL A 1050 14.83 38.52 0.34
N GLU A 1051 13.78 38.89 -0.39
CA GLU A 1051 12.47 39.18 0.18
C GLU A 1051 11.55 37.97 -0.01
N VAL A 1052 10.85 37.57 1.05
CA VAL A 1052 10.03 36.36 1.08
C VAL A 1052 8.66 36.71 1.62
N GLU A 1053 7.62 36.32 0.89
CA GLU A 1053 6.22 36.38 1.33
C GLU A 1053 5.75 34.98 1.73
N ILE A 1054 5.18 34.85 2.92
CA ILE A 1054 4.73 33.58 3.51
C ILE A 1054 3.26 33.70 3.87
N ARG A 1055 2.46 32.72 3.43
CA ARG A 1055 1.01 32.64 3.68
C ARG A 1055 0.65 31.26 4.23
N GLY A 1056 -0.45 31.18 4.97
CA GLY A 1056 -0.96 29.90 5.50
C GLY A 1056 -0.25 29.37 6.75
N GLY A 1057 0.55 30.20 7.42
CA GLY A 1057 1.12 29.95 8.76
C GLY A 1057 0.57 30.89 9.84
N GLU A 1058 -0.56 31.57 9.59
CA GLU A 1058 -1.12 32.59 10.48
C GLU A 1058 -1.33 32.06 11.91
N GLY A 1059 -0.91 32.85 12.89
CA GLY A 1059 -1.02 32.51 14.31
C GLY A 1059 -0.03 31.45 14.80
N GLN A 1060 0.80 30.87 13.91
CA GLN A 1060 1.80 29.86 14.25
C GLN A 1060 3.22 30.45 14.21
N GLN A 1061 4.13 29.80 14.93
CA GLN A 1061 5.54 30.13 14.90
C GLN A 1061 6.16 29.68 13.57
N LEU A 1062 6.83 30.61 12.88
CA LEU A 1062 7.61 30.32 11.67
C LEU A 1062 9.09 30.24 12.00
N HIS A 1063 9.75 29.21 11.48
CA HIS A 1063 11.21 29.09 11.50
C HIS A 1063 11.76 29.03 10.08
N LEU A 1064 12.59 29.98 9.71
CA LEU A 1064 13.14 30.13 8.37
C LEU A 1064 14.65 29.96 8.40
N GLN A 1065 15.18 29.14 7.50
CA GLN A 1065 16.61 28.90 7.33
C GLN A 1065 16.97 29.04 5.84
N LEU A 1066 17.90 29.96 5.56
CA LEU A 1066 18.50 30.14 4.25
C LEU A 1066 19.89 29.51 4.28
N THR A 1067 20.16 28.55 3.39
CA THR A 1067 21.46 27.89 3.25
C THR A 1067 22.01 28.08 1.84
N ASP A 1068 23.31 27.93 1.67
CA ASP A 1068 23.91 27.80 0.34
C ASP A 1068 23.73 26.38 -0.23
N ALA A 1069 24.19 26.16 -1.46
CA ALA A 1069 24.09 24.86 -2.15
C ALA A 1069 24.89 23.72 -1.48
N SER A 1070 25.80 24.03 -0.55
CA SER A 1070 26.54 23.05 0.25
C SER A 1070 25.87 22.73 1.60
N GLY A 1071 24.72 23.36 1.89
CA GLY A 1071 23.97 23.20 3.13
C GLY A 1071 24.45 24.10 4.28
N ARG A 1072 25.44 24.97 4.04
CA ARG A 1072 25.94 25.90 5.07
C ARG A 1072 24.93 27.02 5.30
N LEU A 1073 24.65 27.34 6.57
CA LEU A 1073 23.68 28.37 6.95
C LEU A 1073 24.15 29.78 6.55
N VAL A 1074 23.36 30.45 5.73
CA VAL A 1074 23.55 31.84 5.27
C VAL A 1074 22.77 32.81 6.16
N GLY A 1075 21.59 32.42 6.63
CA GLY A 1075 20.82 33.22 7.57
C GLY A 1075 19.61 32.47 8.14
N GLN A 1076 19.18 32.84 9.34
CA GLN A 1076 17.99 32.28 9.97
C GLN A 1076 17.11 33.37 10.59
N ARG A 1077 15.82 33.13 10.61
CA ARG A 1077 14.80 34.01 11.21
C ARG A 1077 13.72 33.17 11.87
N GLN A 1078 13.12 33.73 12.90
CA GLN A 1078 11.99 33.13 13.59
C GLN A 1078 10.94 34.21 13.83
N ALA A 1079 9.68 33.89 13.55
CA ALA A 1079 8.54 34.73 13.89
C ALA A 1079 7.68 33.95 14.87
N GLU A 1080 7.52 34.44 16.10
CA GLU A 1080 6.81 33.72 17.16
C GLU A 1080 5.32 33.56 16.87
N VAL A 1081 4.72 34.55 16.18
CA VAL A 1081 3.33 34.52 15.71
C VAL A 1081 3.29 35.16 14.32
N ALA A 1082 3.04 34.36 13.28
CA ALA A 1082 3.01 34.87 11.91
C ALA A 1082 1.68 35.52 11.55
N LYS A 1083 1.76 36.58 10.73
CA LYS A 1083 0.59 37.28 10.18
C LYS A 1083 -0.07 36.47 9.05
N PRO A 1084 -1.30 36.81 8.63
CA PRO A 1084 -1.94 36.19 7.46
C PRO A 1084 -1.07 36.21 6.19
N VAL A 1085 -0.28 37.27 6.05
CA VAL A 1085 0.79 37.41 5.06
C VAL A 1085 2.01 37.94 5.79
N GLU A 1086 3.05 37.12 5.89
CA GLU A 1086 4.28 37.43 6.61
C GLU A 1086 5.40 37.72 5.61
N HIS A 1087 6.04 38.90 5.73
CA HIS A 1087 7.17 39.27 4.88
C HIS A 1087 8.47 39.19 5.69
N GLN A 1088 9.43 38.41 5.19
CA GLN A 1088 10.74 38.24 5.81
C GLN A 1088 11.85 38.60 4.84
N ARG A 1089 12.93 39.17 5.38
CA ARG A 1089 14.09 39.63 4.59
C ARG A 1089 15.39 39.05 5.10
N PHE A 1090 16.22 38.55 4.17
CA PHE A 1090 17.57 38.10 4.44
C PHE A 1090 18.56 38.95 3.65
N SER A 1091 19.62 39.42 4.32
CA SER A 1091 20.75 40.05 3.63
C SER A 1091 21.64 38.95 3.03
N VAL A 1092 21.89 39.02 1.73
CA VAL A 1092 22.78 38.09 1.01
C VAL A 1092 23.93 38.82 0.31
N SER A 1093 24.15 40.10 0.58
CA SER A 1093 25.22 40.92 -0.01
C SER A 1093 26.62 40.27 0.04
N GLY A 1094 26.95 39.52 1.09
CA GLY A 1094 28.23 38.81 1.24
C GLY A 1094 28.32 37.42 0.59
N GLN A 1095 27.26 36.93 -0.06
CA GLN A 1095 27.25 35.63 -0.74
C GLN A 1095 27.67 35.77 -2.21
N ALA A 1096 28.37 34.78 -2.76
CA ALA A 1096 28.67 34.73 -4.18
C ALA A 1096 27.40 34.52 -5.03
N ALA A 1097 27.44 34.90 -6.31
CA ALA A 1097 26.37 34.55 -7.25
C ALA A 1097 26.20 33.02 -7.31
N GLY A 1098 24.97 32.53 -7.27
CA GLY A 1098 24.70 31.09 -7.16
C GLY A 1098 23.35 30.74 -6.52
N LEU A 1099 23.11 29.45 -6.34
CA LEU A 1099 21.88 28.92 -5.77
C LEU A 1099 21.93 28.90 -4.24
N LEU A 1100 20.89 29.45 -3.63
CA LEU A 1100 20.57 29.34 -2.20
C LEU A 1100 19.25 28.57 -2.02
N LEU A 1101 19.08 27.94 -0.86
CA LEU A 1101 17.87 27.20 -0.49
C LEU A 1101 17.25 27.84 0.76
N LEU A 1102 15.99 28.26 0.65
CA LEU A 1102 15.22 28.78 1.77
C LEU A 1102 14.22 27.72 2.23
N ARG A 1103 14.37 27.25 3.47
CA ARG A 1103 13.43 26.36 4.15
C ARG A 1103 12.60 27.16 5.16
N VAL A 1104 11.29 26.99 5.15
CA VAL A 1104 10.34 27.60 6.08
C VAL A 1104 9.50 26.51 6.73
N ASN A 1105 9.50 26.49 8.06
CA ASN A 1105 8.76 25.55 8.89
C ASN A 1105 7.66 26.29 9.67
N SER A 1106 6.45 25.74 9.70
CA SER A 1106 5.32 26.16 10.53
C SER A 1106 4.71 24.92 11.17
N GLY A 1107 5.05 24.64 12.44
CA GLY A 1107 4.68 23.37 13.09
C GLY A 1107 5.22 22.16 12.33
N LEU A 1108 4.33 21.28 11.85
CA LEU A 1108 4.68 20.08 11.06
C LEU A 1108 4.77 20.32 9.55
N LYS A 1109 4.49 21.54 9.08
CA LYS A 1109 4.50 21.88 7.65
C LYS A 1109 5.85 22.52 7.29
N THR A 1110 6.53 21.97 6.29
CA THR A 1110 7.83 22.46 5.80
C THR A 1110 7.77 22.72 4.30
N VAL A 1111 8.19 23.91 3.87
CA VAL A 1111 8.31 24.27 2.45
C VAL A 1111 9.73 24.74 2.18
N THR A 1112 10.35 24.22 1.11
CA THR A 1112 11.69 24.65 0.67
C THR A 1112 11.61 25.25 -0.74
N VAL A 1113 12.16 26.46 -0.91
CA VAL A 1113 12.19 27.19 -2.19
C VAL A 1113 13.62 27.54 -2.60
N LYS A 1114 13.87 27.48 -3.90
CA LYS A 1114 15.16 27.85 -4.52
C LYS A 1114 15.24 29.36 -4.71
N VAL A 1115 16.35 29.96 -4.28
CA VAL A 1115 16.64 31.39 -4.44
C VAL A 1115 17.92 31.53 -5.25
N LEU A 1116 17.88 32.19 -6.41
CA LEU A 1116 19.03 32.39 -7.28
C LEU A 1116 19.60 33.79 -7.06
N LYS A 1117 20.86 33.89 -6.61
CA LYS A 1117 21.57 35.17 -6.54
C LYS A 1117 22.34 35.40 -7.84
N HIS A 1118 22.15 36.56 -8.47
CA HIS A 1118 22.86 36.95 -9.69
C HIS A 1118 24.18 37.68 -9.40
#